data_AF-A0A0A7G2X4-F1
#
_entry.id   AF-A0A0A7G2X4-F1
#
_cell.length_a   1.000
_cell.length_b   1.000
_cell.length_c   1.000
_cell.angle_alpha   90.00
_cell.angle_beta   90.00
_cell.angle_gamma   90.00
#
_symmetry.space_group_name_H-M   'P 1'
#
loop_
_entity.id
_entity.type
_entity.pdbx_description
1 polymer ?
#
loop_
_entity_poly.entity_id
_entity_poly.type
_entity_poly.pdbx_seq_one_letter_code
_entity_poly.pdbx_strand_id
1 'polypeptide(L)'
;MAYDINSSIKEVLKEEVTKEYEDKISIEELYEKINKLEKFLKTPMQTEIKEVGDIIKSEETKKTINELIFDIKVAFKHFSNVENEVMLKLKEKESEFTRIIKNIEKQNRVLENYESYIKINTEPIVIKEDFTSTNNIETDLTLYKERYGTPVSKMTATTLVTDCSALMLPKTRSLNLAFNNGVISADVNITKQYCSENANKTTSSNIPKNILIPNSAEIWMEDIYTDEPIKISEINNKYEINTGALCEIEINFEAVTVLNEIILKPCSKYPVDLLAIEYVRTDSAKESRKNLYIQKQLKREYDSNFIEAPISYRFPNVLVKKIYITINQLHYERVNIKEDINTKLIERAKYNLENPKYNYDNCLFKPTYKDMIRKDPKTPIFSLNAGDDKLDDLEALLFNTDNTLKNKIKYNYSYGLRNVTLNNNEFDNTGIYVSKPIKILDGIKAVSIIVDEEHNKNENDEYVTDIEYYMTTSLTPDFKSWKSILPTNKAYIYNELLQDYDGKCYLRFPATKVTTVKMDGVDLEAGLDYFLKHNDEGYIEAIEIPDMDYISLYTVSYQPNPTDNIIELKELSDVSSYEEFNSEGRSSFILKNKIYANNLKNVQVKIIDAITGKVIATEGESVFNVTNMYNVEESYKDFTITDKYQYYVNGKNIYFNKAIKENYKVVVYYIYEINTIRFKAILRRNTKYDKYLTPVVKKLEYKFITK
;
A
#
# COMPACT_ATOMS: atom_id res chain seq x y z
N MET A 1 -15.58 -14.74 29.09
CA MET A 1 -14.54 -15.43 28.29
C MET A 1 -14.16 -14.71 27.01
N ALA A 2 -15.00 -14.65 25.95
CA ALA A 2 -14.64 -13.92 24.72
C ALA A 2 -14.43 -12.41 24.93
N TYR A 3 -15.23 -11.81 25.82
CA TYR A 3 -15.10 -10.40 26.20
C TYR A 3 -13.81 -10.11 26.99
N ASP A 4 -13.42 -11.03 27.88
CA ASP A 4 -12.19 -10.90 28.70
C ASP A 4 -10.92 -11.05 27.86
N ILE A 5 -10.94 -11.95 26.87
CA ILE A 5 -9.82 -12.12 25.92
C ILE A 5 -9.67 -10.88 25.04
N ASN A 6 -10.77 -10.30 24.55
CA ASN A 6 -10.76 -9.08 23.74
C ASN A 6 -10.23 -7.87 24.54
N SER A 7 -10.61 -7.75 25.82
CA SER A 7 -10.09 -6.71 26.71
C SER A 7 -8.59 -6.88 26.98
N SER A 8 -8.14 -8.11 27.20
CA SER A 8 -6.73 -8.41 27.48
C SER A 8 -5.81 -8.18 26.28
N ILE A 9 -6.25 -8.52 25.06
CA ILE A 9 -5.49 -8.26 23.83
C ILE A 9 -5.38 -6.74 23.57
N LYS A 10 -6.46 -5.98 23.80
CA LYS A 10 -6.45 -4.52 23.67
C LYS A 10 -5.48 -3.84 24.65
N GLU A 11 -5.40 -4.33 25.88
CA GLU A 11 -4.45 -3.83 26.88
C GLU A 11 -2.99 -4.12 26.50
N VAL A 12 -2.69 -5.35 26.04
CA VAL A 12 -1.33 -5.73 25.62
C VAL A 12 -0.88 -4.93 24.40
N LEU A 13 -1.74 -4.76 23.39
CA LEU A 13 -1.44 -3.93 22.22
C LEU A 13 -1.26 -2.46 22.59
N LYS A 14 -2.06 -1.94 23.52
CA LYS A 14 -1.91 -0.57 24.04
C LYS A 14 -0.59 -0.40 24.78
N GLU A 15 -0.17 -1.37 25.59
CA GLU A 15 1.12 -1.34 26.29
C GLU A 15 2.30 -1.43 25.31
N GLU A 16 2.30 -2.35 24.34
CA GLU A 16 3.37 -2.44 23.33
C GLU A 16 3.50 -1.16 22.51
N VAL A 17 2.37 -0.57 22.08
CA VAL A 17 2.34 0.72 21.37
C VAL A 17 2.74 1.88 22.27
N THR A 18 2.53 1.80 23.59
CA THR A 18 3.01 2.86 24.50
C THR A 18 4.52 2.73 24.71
N LYS A 19 5.01 1.51 24.95
CA LYS A 19 6.42 1.21 25.25
C LYS A 19 7.36 1.44 24.07
N GLU A 20 6.95 1.08 22.85
CA GLU A 20 7.76 1.31 21.64
C GLU A 20 7.92 2.82 21.32
N TYR A 21 7.10 3.69 21.95
CA TYR A 21 7.02 5.10 21.61
C TYR A 21 7.44 6.04 22.74
N GLU A 22 7.40 5.63 24.01
CA GLU A 22 8.10 6.33 25.09
C GLU A 22 9.61 6.46 24.77
N ASP A 23 10.21 5.47 24.12
CA ASP A 23 11.62 5.48 23.69
C ASP A 23 11.91 6.36 22.45
N LYS A 24 10.88 6.80 21.70
CA LYS A 24 11.05 7.54 20.42
C LYS A 24 10.64 9.01 20.48
N ILE A 25 10.04 9.46 21.58
CA ILE A 25 9.79 10.88 21.83
C ILE A 25 10.96 11.42 22.65
N SER A 26 12.07 11.72 21.97
CA SER A 26 13.18 12.42 22.60
C SER A 26 12.78 13.88 22.84
N ILE A 27 12.04 14.11 23.93
CA ILE A 27 11.87 15.44 24.53
C ILE A 27 13.28 16.01 24.84
N GLU A 28 14.25 15.13 25.07
CA GLU A 28 15.67 15.43 25.29
C GLU A 28 16.32 16.20 24.13
N GLU A 29 16.05 15.86 22.86
CA GLU A 29 16.57 16.63 21.71
C GLU A 29 15.98 18.05 21.64
N LEU A 30 14.70 18.18 21.99
CA LEU A 30 14.01 19.47 22.08
C LEU A 30 14.60 20.31 23.22
N TYR A 31 14.85 19.70 24.38
CA TYR A 31 15.55 20.33 25.49
C TYR A 31 17.00 20.68 25.14
N GLU A 32 17.73 19.85 24.40
CA GLU A 32 19.10 20.14 23.98
C GLU A 32 19.15 21.36 23.04
N LYS A 33 18.17 21.51 22.14
CA LYS A 33 18.04 22.67 21.27
C LYS A 33 17.61 23.93 22.03
N ILE A 34 16.67 23.82 22.96
CA ILE A 34 16.30 24.92 23.88
C ILE A 34 17.53 25.35 24.70
N ASN A 35 18.32 24.40 25.21
CA ASN A 35 19.55 24.67 25.95
C ASN A 35 20.63 25.33 25.07
N LYS A 36 20.74 24.99 23.78
CA LYS A 36 21.60 25.71 22.82
C LYS A 36 21.14 27.16 22.61
N LEU A 37 19.83 27.39 22.60
CA LEU A 37 19.23 28.72 22.51
C LEU A 37 19.48 29.54 23.78
N GLU A 38 19.32 28.95 24.96
CA GLU A 38 19.71 29.56 26.23
C GLU A 38 21.20 29.88 26.30
N LYS A 39 22.05 29.01 25.74
CA LYS A 39 23.50 29.24 25.65
C LYS A 39 23.84 30.36 24.67
N PHE A 40 23.11 30.45 23.55
CA PHE A 40 23.24 31.56 22.60
C PHE A 40 22.82 32.89 23.22
N LEU A 41 21.74 32.93 24.00
CA LEU A 41 21.30 34.11 24.76
C LEU A 41 22.30 34.55 25.84
N LYS A 42 23.21 33.67 26.25
CA LYS A 42 24.31 33.97 27.19
C LYS A 42 25.61 34.42 26.50
N THR A 43 25.65 34.39 25.16
CA THR A 43 26.82 34.89 24.40
C THR A 43 26.86 36.42 24.53
N PRO A 44 28.03 37.04 24.79
CA PRO A 44 28.13 38.49 24.87
C PRO A 44 27.63 39.12 23.57
N MET A 45 26.59 39.95 23.68
CA MET A 45 26.04 40.74 22.59
C MET A 45 27.05 41.80 22.13
N GLN A 46 26.93 42.28 20.88
CA GLN A 46 27.84 43.33 20.39
C GLN A 46 27.69 44.65 21.16
N THR A 47 26.51 44.87 21.75
CA THR A 47 26.23 46.04 22.57
C THR A 47 27.02 46.02 23.88
N GLU A 48 28.05 46.88 23.99
CA GLU A 48 28.69 47.18 25.28
C GLU A 48 27.88 48.26 26.01
N ILE A 49 27.30 47.93 27.17
CA ILE A 49 26.65 48.93 28.04
C ILE A 49 27.75 49.85 28.59
N LYS A 50 27.83 51.08 28.08
CA LYS A 50 28.75 52.10 28.60
C LYS A 50 28.03 52.98 29.63
N GLU A 51 28.64 53.18 30.79
CA GLU A 51 28.12 54.11 31.80
C GLU A 51 28.04 55.53 31.22
N VAL A 52 26.87 56.14 31.33
CA VAL A 52 26.59 57.46 30.77
C VAL A 52 27.29 58.53 31.61
N GLY A 53 28.32 59.15 31.05
CA GLY A 53 28.85 60.43 31.55
C GLY A 53 28.00 61.62 31.07
N ASP A 54 28.08 62.75 31.77
CA ASP A 54 27.19 63.94 31.66
C ASP A 54 27.11 64.64 30.28
N ILE A 55 27.77 64.14 29.23
CA ILE A 55 27.65 64.66 27.86
C ILE A 55 27.44 63.50 26.89
N ILE A 56 26.18 63.29 26.49
CA ILE A 56 25.79 62.27 25.50
C ILE A 56 26.13 62.80 24.10
N LYS A 57 27.14 62.21 23.45
CA LYS A 57 27.43 62.49 22.03
C LYS A 57 26.47 61.70 21.15
N SER A 58 25.72 62.38 20.28
CA SER A 58 24.68 61.76 19.44
C SER A 58 25.20 60.63 18.53
N GLU A 59 26.45 60.71 18.07
CA GLU A 59 27.08 59.66 17.26
C GLU A 59 27.35 58.36 18.04
N GLU A 60 27.72 58.46 19.33
CA GLU A 60 27.95 57.29 20.18
C GLU A 60 26.63 56.59 20.51
N THR A 61 25.56 57.36 20.76
CA THR A 61 24.21 56.82 20.94
C THR A 61 23.70 56.14 19.68
N LYS A 62 23.91 56.73 18.49
CA LYS A 62 23.52 56.13 17.21
C LYS A 62 24.24 54.80 16.97
N LYS A 63 25.53 54.73 17.33
CA LYS A 63 26.31 53.49 17.25
C LYS A 63 25.76 52.40 18.18
N THR A 64 25.51 52.73 19.46
CA THR A 64 24.93 51.76 20.42
C THR A 64 23.53 51.29 20.01
N ILE A 65 22.69 52.19 19.47
CA ILE A 65 21.37 51.81 18.95
C ILE A 65 21.49 50.85 17.76
N ASN A 66 22.43 51.10 16.84
CA ASN A 66 22.66 50.22 15.70
C ASN A 66 23.19 48.83 16.10
N GLU A 67 24.08 48.78 17.09
CA GLU A 67 24.58 47.53 17.68
C GLU A 67 23.43 46.75 18.35
N LEU A 68 22.56 47.43 19.11
CA LEU A 68 21.37 46.83 19.72
C LEU A 68 20.38 46.30 18.68
N ILE A 69 20.13 47.05 17.61
CA ILE A 69 19.25 46.63 16.51
C ILE A 69 19.82 45.39 15.81
N PHE A 70 21.14 45.33 15.61
CA PHE A 70 21.80 44.17 15.04
C PHE A 70 21.65 42.94 15.94
N ASP A 71 21.92 43.08 17.24
CA ASP A 71 21.77 42.01 18.23
C ASP A 71 20.32 41.48 18.28
N ILE A 72 19.33 42.38 18.26
CA ILE A 72 17.90 42.03 18.21
C ILE A 72 17.56 41.27 16.92
N LYS A 73 18.01 41.74 15.74
CA LYS A 73 17.75 41.07 14.45
C LYS A 73 18.36 39.68 14.39
N VAL A 74 19.58 39.51 14.91
CA VAL A 74 20.26 38.20 14.97
C VAL A 74 19.51 37.26 15.92
N ALA A 75 19.08 37.73 17.09
CA ALA A 75 18.29 36.94 18.03
C ALA A 75 16.95 36.51 17.42
N PHE A 76 16.18 37.42 16.82
CA PHE A 76 14.91 37.09 16.15
C PHE A 76 15.09 36.08 15.03
N LYS A 77 16.13 36.22 14.19
CA LYS A 77 16.44 35.25 13.14
C LYS A 77 16.71 33.87 13.71
N HIS A 78 17.46 33.77 14.81
CA HIS A 78 17.69 32.50 15.48
C HIS A 78 16.42 31.90 16.10
N PHE A 79 15.56 32.72 16.72
CA PHE A 79 14.26 32.27 17.24
C PHE A 79 13.35 31.76 16.12
N SER A 80 13.18 32.49 15.02
CA SER A 80 12.35 32.06 13.89
C SER A 80 12.86 30.77 13.24
N ASN A 81 14.19 30.59 13.15
CA ASN A 81 14.76 29.34 12.65
C ASN A 81 14.40 28.16 13.57
N VAL A 82 14.51 28.33 14.89
CA VAL A 82 14.17 27.28 15.86
C VAL A 82 12.66 27.00 15.85
N GLU A 83 11.82 28.03 15.79
CA GLU A 83 10.37 27.88 15.68
C GLU A 83 9.98 27.09 14.42
N ASN A 84 10.57 27.43 13.26
CA ASN A 84 10.34 26.71 12.01
C ASN A 84 10.78 25.24 12.11
N GLU A 85 11.94 24.95 12.71
CA GLU A 85 12.39 23.58 12.93
C GLU A 85 11.47 22.80 13.87
N VAL A 86 10.97 23.43 14.95
CA VAL A 86 10.03 22.81 15.90
C VAL A 86 8.69 22.53 15.22
N MET A 87 8.16 23.48 14.45
CA MET A 87 6.92 23.31 13.71
C MET A 87 7.03 22.21 12.65
N LEU A 88 8.17 22.10 11.97
CA LEU A 88 8.42 21.03 11.00
C LEU A 88 8.44 19.66 11.68
N LYS A 89 9.13 19.52 12.83
CA LYS A 89 9.09 18.30 13.66
C LYS A 89 7.68 17.98 14.17
N LEU A 90 6.89 18.97 14.60
CA LEU A 90 5.52 18.74 15.04
C LEU A 90 4.63 18.19 13.92
N LYS A 91 4.78 18.71 12.70
CA LYS A 91 4.04 18.19 11.55
C LYS A 91 4.53 16.82 11.08
N GLU A 92 5.83 16.52 11.18
CA GLU A 92 6.34 15.16 11.03
C GLU A 92 5.62 14.20 12.00
N LYS A 93 5.44 14.64 13.24
CA LYS A 93 4.70 13.88 14.26
C LYS A 93 3.22 13.74 13.94
N GLU A 94 2.55 14.76 13.42
CA GLU A 94 1.15 14.64 12.93
C GLU A 94 1.02 13.62 11.78
N SER A 95 1.98 13.60 10.86
CA SER A 95 2.08 12.58 9.80
C SER A 95 2.30 11.19 10.40
N GLU A 96 3.15 11.06 11.44
CA GLU A 96 3.32 9.80 12.19
C GLU A 96 2.03 9.39 12.91
N PHE A 97 1.28 10.32 13.50
CA PHE A 97 -0.02 10.04 14.12
C PHE A 97 -1.03 9.50 13.09
N THR A 98 -1.07 10.07 11.90
CA THR A 98 -1.92 9.56 10.80
C THR A 98 -1.53 8.12 10.44
N ARG A 99 -0.22 7.81 10.43
CA ARG A 99 0.26 6.43 10.26
C ARG A 99 -0.18 5.52 11.41
N ILE A 100 -0.18 6.01 12.66
CA ILE A 100 -0.65 5.26 13.84
C ILE A 100 -2.14 4.95 13.70
N ILE A 101 -2.97 5.92 13.29
CA ILE A 101 -4.40 5.71 13.05
C ILE A 101 -4.60 4.61 11.99
N LYS A 102 -3.83 4.63 10.90
CA LYS A 102 -3.88 3.56 9.88
C LYS A 102 -3.43 2.19 10.42
N ASN A 103 -2.42 2.14 11.28
CA ASN A 103 -2.03 0.91 11.95
C ASN A 103 -3.14 0.39 12.87
N ILE A 104 -3.84 1.29 13.58
CA ILE A 104 -5.01 0.95 14.39
C ILE A 104 -6.14 0.39 13.49
N GLU A 105 -6.42 1.01 12.35
CA GLU A 105 -7.40 0.51 11.38
C GLU A 105 -7.01 -0.89 10.85
N LYS A 106 -5.73 -1.10 10.55
CA LYS A 106 -5.20 -2.42 10.17
C LYS A 106 -5.41 -3.46 11.27
N GLN A 107 -5.17 -3.11 12.53
CA GLN A 107 -5.45 -3.99 13.68
C GLN A 107 -6.96 -4.21 13.87
N ASN A 108 -7.79 -3.19 13.65
CA ASN A 108 -9.25 -3.33 13.69
C ASN A 108 -9.75 -4.31 12.62
N ARG A 109 -9.17 -4.34 11.42
CA ARG A 109 -9.50 -5.37 10.40
C ARG A 109 -9.14 -6.79 10.86
N VAL A 110 -8.03 -6.95 11.58
CA VAL A 110 -7.66 -8.23 12.20
C VAL A 110 -8.71 -8.62 13.25
N LEU A 111 -9.20 -7.66 14.04
CA LEU A 111 -10.31 -7.87 14.96
C LEU A 111 -11.63 -8.20 14.25
N GLU A 112 -11.96 -7.56 13.13
CA GLU A 112 -13.13 -7.90 12.31
C GLU A 112 -13.05 -9.33 11.78
N ASN A 113 -11.86 -9.78 11.37
CA ASN A 113 -11.63 -11.19 11.04
C ASN A 113 -11.93 -12.07 12.26
N TYR A 114 -11.41 -11.73 13.45
CA TYR A 114 -11.74 -12.42 14.71
C TYR A 114 -13.23 -12.43 15.03
N GLU A 115 -13.93 -11.32 14.84
CA GLU A 115 -15.39 -11.22 15.03
C GLU A 115 -16.16 -12.07 14.03
N SER A 116 -15.70 -12.16 12.78
CA SER A 116 -16.31 -13.04 11.78
C SER A 116 -16.21 -14.52 12.15
N TYR A 117 -15.14 -14.94 12.83
CA TYR A 117 -15.04 -16.31 13.39
C TYR A 117 -15.97 -16.54 14.59
N ILE A 118 -16.47 -15.47 15.23
CA ILE A 118 -17.32 -15.55 16.43
C ILE A 118 -18.81 -15.47 16.04
N LYS A 119 -19.17 -14.87 14.91
CA LYS A 119 -20.58 -14.80 14.45
C LYS A 119 -21.10 -16.18 14.00
N ILE A 120 -22.27 -16.53 14.51
CA ILE A 120 -22.89 -17.86 14.41
C ILE A 120 -23.80 -18.02 13.15
N ASN A 121 -23.55 -19.08 12.39
CA ASN A 121 -24.42 -19.96 11.56
C ASN A 121 -25.32 -19.46 10.40
N THR A 122 -25.17 -18.26 9.84
CA THR A 122 -25.94 -17.94 8.59
C THR A 122 -25.16 -17.32 7.44
N GLU A 123 -23.95 -16.84 7.68
CA GLU A 123 -23.11 -16.22 6.65
C GLU A 123 -21.84 -17.05 6.41
N PRO A 124 -21.35 -17.11 5.16
CA PRO A 124 -20.06 -17.74 4.89
C PRO A 124 -18.96 -17.06 5.71
N ILE A 125 -18.08 -17.85 6.32
CA ILE A 125 -16.91 -17.30 7.01
C ILE A 125 -16.02 -16.66 5.94
N VAL A 126 -15.63 -15.40 6.14
CA VAL A 126 -14.79 -14.66 5.19
C VAL A 126 -13.45 -14.34 5.85
N ILE A 127 -12.36 -14.78 5.22
CA ILE A 127 -11.01 -14.40 5.60
C ILE A 127 -10.42 -13.51 4.52
N LYS A 128 -9.84 -12.37 4.90
CA LYS A 128 -9.21 -11.43 3.97
C LYS A 128 -7.70 -11.42 4.16
N GLU A 129 -6.97 -11.57 3.05
CA GLU A 129 -5.53 -11.37 2.96
C GLU A 129 -5.27 -10.11 2.14
N ASP A 130 -4.81 -9.06 2.83
CA ASP A 130 -4.49 -7.75 2.26
C ASP A 130 -2.97 -7.57 2.05
N PHE A 131 -2.14 -8.60 2.25
CA PHE A 131 -0.68 -8.57 2.00
C PHE A 131 0.07 -7.44 2.72
N THR A 132 -0.43 -7.08 3.89
CA THR A 132 0.16 -6.02 4.72
C THR A 132 1.26 -6.55 5.66
N SER A 133 1.47 -7.86 5.70
CA SER A 133 2.49 -8.52 6.53
C SER A 133 2.96 -9.82 5.89
N THR A 134 4.15 -10.28 6.28
CA THR A 134 4.69 -11.57 5.86
C THR A 134 4.21 -12.74 6.74
N ASN A 135 3.39 -12.47 7.76
CA ASN A 135 3.05 -13.45 8.80
C ASN A 135 2.33 -14.68 8.25
N ASN A 136 1.53 -14.51 7.20
CA ASN A 136 0.77 -15.59 6.56
C ASN A 136 1.53 -16.27 5.42
N ILE A 137 2.74 -15.82 5.08
CA ILE A 137 3.58 -16.43 4.04
C ILE A 137 4.27 -17.66 4.60
N GLU A 138 4.22 -18.75 3.86
CA GLU A 138 4.93 -19.99 4.18
C GLU A 138 6.44 -19.84 3.96
N THR A 139 7.23 -20.29 4.93
CA THR A 139 8.69 -20.22 4.89
C THR A 139 9.32 -21.51 4.34
N ASP A 140 8.59 -22.62 4.33
CA ASP A 140 9.06 -23.88 3.77
C ASP A 140 9.09 -23.83 2.23
N LEU A 141 10.31 -23.66 1.70
CA LEU A 141 10.56 -23.58 0.26
C LEU A 141 10.27 -24.89 -0.49
N THR A 142 10.11 -26.03 0.18
CA THR A 142 9.76 -27.29 -0.49
C THR A 142 8.34 -27.26 -1.09
N LEU A 143 7.52 -26.33 -0.61
CA LEU A 143 6.15 -26.08 -1.09
C LEU A 143 6.11 -25.15 -2.31
N TYR A 144 7.22 -24.47 -2.62
CA TYR A 144 7.36 -23.56 -3.75
C TYR A 144 7.72 -24.37 -5.00
N LYS A 145 6.69 -24.92 -5.63
CA LYS A 145 6.78 -25.72 -6.85
C LYS A 145 5.80 -25.22 -7.90
N GLU A 146 6.23 -25.31 -9.15
CA GLU A 146 5.42 -25.04 -10.34
C GLU A 146 4.20 -25.97 -10.44
N ARG A 147 3.33 -25.70 -11.43
CA ARG A 147 2.09 -26.45 -11.70
C ARG A 147 2.28 -27.97 -11.63
N TYR A 148 3.30 -28.51 -12.28
CA TYR A 148 3.60 -29.95 -12.33
C TYR A 148 4.71 -30.41 -11.38
N GLY A 149 4.96 -29.66 -10.30
CA GLY A 149 5.86 -30.09 -9.23
C GLY A 149 7.34 -29.77 -9.43
N THR A 150 7.71 -29.14 -10.56
CA THR A 150 9.07 -28.69 -10.81
C THR A 150 9.49 -27.70 -9.71
N PRO A 151 10.57 -27.96 -8.97
CA PRO A 151 11.09 -27.03 -7.99
C PRO A 151 11.53 -25.73 -8.66
N VAL A 152 11.24 -24.61 -8.03
CA VAL A 152 11.70 -23.29 -8.50
C VAL A 152 12.85 -22.78 -7.63
N SER A 153 13.66 -21.90 -8.20
CA SER A 153 14.79 -21.27 -7.49
C SER A 153 14.30 -20.52 -6.24
N LYS A 154 15.13 -20.41 -5.21
CA LYS A 154 14.78 -19.61 -4.01
C LYS A 154 14.43 -18.15 -4.32
N MET A 155 14.90 -17.63 -5.46
CA MET A 155 14.64 -16.27 -5.91
C MET A 155 13.21 -16.07 -6.47
N THR A 156 12.44 -17.14 -6.70
CA THR A 156 11.10 -17.05 -7.28
C THR A 156 9.98 -16.86 -6.24
N ALA A 157 10.30 -16.66 -4.96
CA ALA A 157 9.27 -16.23 -4.00
C ALA A 157 8.76 -14.84 -4.41
N THR A 158 7.44 -14.65 -4.41
CA THR A 158 6.83 -13.34 -4.72
C THR A 158 7.41 -12.24 -3.84
N THR A 159 7.60 -11.05 -4.41
CA THR A 159 7.96 -9.87 -3.62
C THR A 159 6.72 -9.28 -2.96
N LEU A 160 6.74 -9.15 -1.64
CA LEU A 160 5.75 -8.43 -0.87
C LEU A 160 6.15 -6.94 -0.79
N VAL A 161 5.34 -6.06 -1.38
CA VAL A 161 5.54 -4.61 -1.26
C VAL A 161 4.60 -4.09 -0.18
N THR A 162 5.07 -4.12 1.08
CA THR A 162 4.27 -3.78 2.27
C THR A 162 3.68 -2.37 2.21
N ASP A 163 4.43 -1.40 1.68
CA ASP A 163 3.98 -0.01 1.55
C ASP A 163 2.78 0.14 0.62
N CYS A 164 2.62 -0.78 -0.34
CA CYS A 164 1.54 -0.80 -1.31
C CYS A 164 0.53 -1.94 -1.06
N SER A 165 0.73 -2.74 0.00
CA SER A 165 -0.11 -3.89 0.35
C SER A 165 -0.35 -4.82 -0.85
N ALA A 166 0.73 -5.25 -1.51
CA ALA A 166 0.63 -5.98 -2.77
C ALA A 166 1.67 -7.10 -2.91
N LEU A 167 1.27 -8.19 -3.56
CA LEU A 167 2.16 -9.24 -4.07
C LEU A 167 2.50 -9.00 -5.53
N MET A 168 3.77 -9.24 -5.88
CA MET A 168 4.31 -9.08 -7.23
C MET A 168 5.32 -10.18 -7.56
N LEU A 169 5.69 -10.28 -8.84
CA LEU A 169 6.85 -11.07 -9.25
C LEU A 169 8.13 -10.64 -8.50
N PRO A 170 9.09 -11.57 -8.29
CA PRO A 170 10.37 -11.24 -7.72
C PRO A 170 11.13 -10.24 -8.59
N LYS A 171 11.76 -9.26 -7.96
CA LYS A 171 12.64 -8.32 -8.68
C LYS A 171 13.98 -8.99 -8.97
N THR A 172 14.34 -9.11 -10.24
CA THR A 172 15.67 -9.55 -10.69
C THR A 172 16.65 -8.38 -10.75
N ARG A 173 16.14 -7.18 -11.02
CA ARG A 173 16.89 -5.91 -10.94
C ARG A 173 16.00 -4.82 -10.37
N SER A 174 16.55 -3.97 -9.52
CA SER A 174 15.87 -2.77 -9.03
C SER A 174 16.91 -1.66 -8.92
N LEU A 175 16.85 -0.68 -9.81
CA LEU A 175 17.74 0.48 -9.78
C LEU A 175 16.95 1.74 -9.46
N ASN A 176 17.26 2.40 -8.34
CA ASN A 176 16.77 3.75 -8.08
C ASN A 176 17.61 4.73 -8.92
N LEU A 177 16.95 5.40 -9.85
CA LEU A 177 17.58 6.28 -10.83
C LEU A 177 17.90 7.66 -10.26
N ALA A 178 17.19 8.08 -9.22
CA ALA A 178 17.38 9.36 -8.57
C ALA A 178 18.45 9.29 -7.46
N PHE A 179 18.69 8.10 -6.91
CA PHE A 179 19.65 7.87 -5.84
C PHE A 179 20.33 6.52 -6.03
N ASN A 180 21.63 6.54 -6.36
CA ASN A 180 22.41 5.35 -6.61
C ASN A 180 23.73 5.40 -5.82
N ASN A 181 24.05 4.33 -5.08
CA ASN A 181 25.28 4.20 -4.29
C ASN A 181 25.59 5.40 -3.37
N GLY A 182 24.58 6.01 -2.77
CA GLY A 182 24.76 7.16 -1.87
C GLY A 182 24.81 8.52 -2.58
N VAL A 183 24.72 8.55 -3.92
CA VAL A 183 24.78 9.77 -4.72
C VAL A 183 23.40 10.06 -5.32
N ILE A 184 22.97 11.32 -5.20
CA ILE A 184 21.76 11.82 -5.86
C ILE A 184 22.12 12.13 -7.33
N SER A 185 21.48 11.44 -8.28
CA SER A 185 21.74 11.57 -9.73
C SER A 185 20.64 12.33 -10.49
N ALA A 186 19.81 13.07 -9.75
CA ALA A 186 18.77 13.93 -10.30
C ALA A 186 18.59 15.20 -9.48
N ASP A 187 18.21 16.28 -10.14
CA ASP A 187 17.83 17.54 -9.50
C ASP A 187 16.31 17.68 -9.44
N VAL A 188 15.79 18.35 -8.41
CA VAL A 188 14.35 18.61 -8.26
C VAL A 188 14.09 20.11 -8.22
N ASN A 189 13.12 20.58 -9.01
CA ASN A 189 12.71 21.98 -9.09
C ASN A 189 11.18 22.12 -9.03
N ILE A 190 10.67 23.16 -8.36
CA ILE A 190 9.25 23.57 -8.51
C ILE A 190 9.18 24.45 -9.75
N THR A 191 8.45 24.00 -10.76
CA THR A 191 8.30 24.75 -12.02
C THR A 191 7.05 25.61 -12.03
N LYS A 192 6.01 25.20 -11.30
CA LYS A 192 4.78 25.98 -11.12
C LYS A 192 4.26 25.81 -9.70
N GLN A 193 3.86 26.92 -9.09
CA GLN A 193 3.16 26.96 -7.83
C GLN A 193 2.12 28.07 -7.92
N TYR A 194 0.83 27.71 -7.82
CA TYR A 194 -0.25 28.69 -7.96
C TYR A 194 -0.68 29.20 -6.59
N CYS A 195 -0.35 30.46 -6.31
CA CYS A 195 -0.84 31.22 -5.16
C CYS A 195 -1.62 32.43 -5.64
N SER A 196 -2.78 32.72 -5.02
CA SER A 196 -3.54 33.93 -5.29
C SER A 196 -2.67 35.16 -5.03
N GLU A 197 -2.49 35.99 -6.06
CA GLU A 197 -1.91 37.34 -6.07
C GLU A 197 -0.41 37.55 -6.41
N ASN A 198 0.43 36.53 -6.56
CA ASN A 198 1.79 36.70 -7.09
C ASN A 198 2.23 35.49 -7.94
N ALA A 199 1.63 35.35 -9.12
CA ALA A 199 1.87 34.25 -10.07
C ALA A 199 3.32 34.14 -10.60
N ASN A 200 4.27 34.98 -10.15
CA ASN A 200 5.66 34.99 -10.63
C ASN A 200 6.73 34.99 -9.52
N LYS A 201 6.38 34.94 -8.23
CA LYS A 201 7.39 34.73 -7.18
C LYS A 201 7.42 33.26 -6.82
N THR A 202 8.39 32.54 -7.36
CA THR A 202 8.95 31.36 -6.70
C THR A 202 9.35 31.81 -5.30
N THR A 203 8.59 31.45 -4.25
CA THR A 203 9.21 31.33 -2.94
C THR A 203 10.28 30.27 -3.11
N SER A 204 11.53 30.71 -3.27
CA SER A 204 12.69 29.83 -3.33
C SER A 204 12.92 29.24 -1.95
N SER A 205 11.99 28.43 -1.45
CA SER A 205 12.29 27.43 -0.44
C SER A 205 12.78 26.23 -1.22
N ASN A 206 14.10 26.02 -1.17
CA ASN A 206 14.78 24.84 -1.71
C ASN A 206 13.89 23.60 -1.50
N ILE A 207 13.41 22.96 -2.57
CA ILE A 207 13.02 21.56 -2.41
C ILE A 207 14.27 20.86 -1.89
N PRO A 208 14.21 20.17 -0.75
CA PRO A 208 15.31 19.34 -0.34
C PRO A 208 15.52 18.31 -1.45
N LYS A 209 16.69 18.29 -2.09
CA LYS A 209 17.13 17.15 -2.94
C LYS A 209 16.89 15.80 -2.24
N ASN A 210 16.81 15.86 -0.92
CA ASN A 210 16.57 14.79 0.01
C ASN A 210 15.20 14.10 -0.14
N ILE A 211 14.22 14.65 -0.87
CA ILE A 211 12.99 13.89 -1.23
C ILE A 211 13.28 12.70 -2.16
N LEU A 212 14.40 12.72 -2.87
CA LEU A 212 14.84 11.62 -3.73
C LEU A 212 15.60 10.54 -2.95
N ILE A 213 16.04 10.83 -1.72
CA ILE A 213 16.78 9.88 -0.88
C ILE A 213 15.78 8.92 -0.22
N PRO A 214 15.91 7.60 -0.44
CA PRO A 214 15.09 6.61 0.25
C PRO A 214 15.27 6.69 1.76
N ASN A 215 14.17 6.62 2.51
CA ASN A 215 14.16 6.66 3.98
C ASN A 215 14.81 7.91 4.60
N SER A 216 14.90 9.00 3.84
CA SER A 216 15.26 10.30 4.41
C SER A 216 14.31 10.65 5.56
N ALA A 217 14.89 11.15 6.66
CA ALA A 217 14.10 11.78 7.72
C ALA A 217 13.51 13.11 7.24
N GLU A 218 14.16 13.76 6.27
CA GLU A 218 13.73 15.05 5.74
C GLU A 218 12.51 14.93 4.83
N ILE A 219 11.51 15.76 5.10
CA ILE A 219 10.27 15.88 4.33
C ILE A 219 10.25 17.20 3.55
N TRP A 220 9.61 17.21 2.39
CA TRP A 220 9.20 18.46 1.75
C TRP A 220 7.71 18.67 2.01
N MET A 221 7.38 19.85 2.52
CA MET A 221 6.01 20.27 2.77
C MET A 221 5.95 21.79 2.76
N GLU A 222 4.92 22.34 2.13
CA GLU A 222 4.70 23.77 2.00
C GLU A 222 3.31 24.13 2.49
N ASP A 223 3.23 25.22 3.24
CA ASP A 223 1.97 25.85 3.60
C ASP A 223 1.73 27.07 2.72
N ILE A 224 0.57 27.12 2.09
CA ILE A 224 0.14 28.23 1.24
C ILE A 224 -1.02 28.93 1.91
N TYR A 225 -0.81 30.20 2.25
CA TYR A 225 -1.80 31.04 2.90
C TYR A 225 -2.41 32.03 1.91
N THR A 226 -3.73 32.00 1.80
CA THR A 226 -4.49 32.84 0.85
C THR A 226 -5.63 33.58 1.54
N ASP A 227 -6.00 34.74 0.98
CA ASP A 227 -7.11 35.54 1.50
C ASP A 227 -8.49 34.99 1.07
N GLU A 228 -8.52 34.24 -0.02
CA GLU A 228 -9.69 33.52 -0.53
C GLU A 228 -9.30 32.13 -1.06
N PRO A 229 -10.24 31.18 -1.19
CA PRO A 229 -9.95 29.88 -1.78
C PRO A 229 -9.35 30.01 -3.18
N ILE A 230 -8.29 29.25 -3.47
CA ILE A 230 -7.55 29.36 -4.73
C ILE A 230 -8.45 28.90 -5.88
N LYS A 231 -8.60 29.76 -6.88
CA LYS A 231 -9.26 29.46 -8.16
C LYS A 231 -8.21 29.30 -9.25
N ILE A 232 -8.29 28.22 -10.01
CA ILE A 232 -7.34 27.89 -11.09
C ILE A 232 -8.00 28.25 -12.42
N SER A 233 -7.69 29.43 -12.98
CA SER A 233 -8.32 29.93 -14.21
C SER A 233 -7.54 29.62 -15.50
N GLU A 234 -6.20 29.48 -15.44
CA GLU A 234 -5.34 29.39 -16.64
C GLU A 234 -5.00 27.96 -17.10
N ILE A 235 -5.10 26.95 -16.22
CA ILE A 235 -4.81 25.53 -16.55
C ILE A 235 -6.07 24.76 -16.98
N ASN A 236 -7.22 25.44 -16.99
CA ASN A 236 -8.57 24.87 -17.04
C ASN A 236 -8.79 23.87 -18.19
N ASN A 237 -8.11 24.02 -19.33
CA ASN A 237 -8.35 23.15 -20.48
C ASN A 237 -7.70 21.75 -20.38
N LYS A 238 -6.67 21.55 -19.55
CA LYS A 238 -5.90 20.28 -19.56
C LYS A 238 -6.34 19.28 -18.49
N TYR A 239 -6.66 19.77 -17.28
CA TYR A 239 -6.96 18.91 -16.13
C TYR A 239 -8.38 19.10 -15.57
N GLU A 240 -9.19 20.01 -16.14
CA GLU A 240 -10.59 20.26 -15.73
C GLU A 240 -10.78 20.57 -14.23
N ILE A 241 -9.77 21.18 -13.59
CA ILE A 241 -9.82 21.63 -12.19
C ILE A 241 -10.02 23.14 -12.12
N ASN A 242 -10.89 23.58 -11.20
CA ASN A 242 -11.24 24.99 -11.03
C ASN A 242 -10.75 25.59 -9.70
N THR A 243 -10.31 24.75 -8.76
CA THR A 243 -9.97 25.15 -7.38
C THR A 243 -8.85 24.30 -6.79
N GLY A 244 -8.15 24.84 -5.81
CA GLY A 244 -7.11 24.14 -5.03
C GLY A 244 -5.71 24.71 -5.21
N ALA A 245 -4.79 24.33 -4.33
CA ALA A 245 -3.38 24.70 -4.41
C ALA A 245 -2.63 23.73 -5.34
N LEU A 246 -2.17 24.25 -6.48
CA LEU A 246 -1.51 23.47 -7.52
C LEU A 246 0.01 23.59 -7.46
N CYS A 247 0.71 22.46 -7.56
CA CYS A 247 2.16 22.38 -7.65
C CYS A 247 2.62 21.47 -8.81
N GLU A 248 3.62 21.91 -9.57
CA GLU A 248 4.30 21.11 -10.61
C GLU A 248 5.77 20.93 -10.22
N ILE A 249 6.15 19.68 -9.96
CA ILE A 249 7.51 19.27 -9.56
C ILE A 249 8.21 18.72 -10.80
N GLU A 250 9.35 19.31 -11.18
CA GLU A 250 10.25 18.80 -12.20
C GLU A 250 11.37 18.01 -11.54
N ILE A 251 11.63 16.80 -12.04
CA ILE A 251 12.81 16.00 -11.70
C ILE A 251 13.65 15.85 -12.96
N ASN A 252 14.89 16.35 -12.92
CA ASN A 252 15.83 16.35 -14.04
C ASN A 252 16.98 15.37 -13.77
N PHE A 253 17.09 14.32 -14.57
CA PHE A 253 18.17 13.33 -14.45
C PHE A 253 19.48 13.88 -15.04
N GLU A 254 20.63 13.45 -14.54
CA GLU A 254 21.93 13.82 -15.15
C GLU A 254 22.07 13.32 -16.60
N ALA A 255 21.56 12.13 -16.89
CA ALA A 255 21.58 11.51 -18.21
C ALA A 255 20.20 10.95 -18.58
N VAL A 256 19.97 10.72 -19.88
CA VAL A 256 18.78 10.00 -20.33
C VAL A 256 18.82 8.58 -19.75
N THR A 257 17.76 8.19 -19.07
CA THR A 257 17.65 6.89 -18.39
C THR A 257 16.36 6.18 -18.76
N VAL A 258 16.26 4.90 -18.42
CA VAL A 258 15.04 4.10 -18.61
C VAL A 258 14.32 3.99 -17.27
N LEU A 259 13.05 4.38 -17.23
CA LEU A 259 12.20 4.38 -16.05
C LEU A 259 10.94 3.53 -16.30
N ASN A 260 10.46 2.81 -15.28
CA ASN A 260 9.21 2.04 -15.37
C ASN A 260 8.35 2.01 -14.08
N GLU A 261 8.82 2.61 -12.99
CA GLU A 261 8.02 2.76 -11.78
C GLU A 261 8.33 4.09 -11.07
N ILE A 262 7.28 4.77 -10.61
CA ILE A 262 7.35 5.97 -9.76
C ILE A 262 6.56 5.68 -8.49
N ILE A 263 7.20 5.81 -7.34
CA ILE A 263 6.54 5.67 -6.02
C ILE A 263 6.49 7.04 -5.37
N LEU A 264 5.28 7.51 -5.05
CA LEU A 264 5.04 8.77 -4.36
C LEU A 264 4.61 8.48 -2.93
N LYS A 265 5.32 9.05 -1.95
CA LYS A 265 4.94 9.00 -0.54
C LYS A 265 4.49 10.41 -0.12
N PRO A 266 3.18 10.68 0.00
CA PRO A 266 2.67 12.01 0.34
C PRO A 266 3.09 12.40 1.76
N CYS A 267 3.25 13.71 1.97
CA CYS A 267 3.43 14.30 3.29
C CYS A 267 2.57 15.56 3.38
N SER A 268 1.29 15.36 3.71
CA SER A 268 0.29 16.42 3.77
C SER A 268 -0.73 16.09 4.84
N LYS A 269 -1.32 17.13 5.43
CA LYS A 269 -2.40 17.00 6.42
C LYS A 269 -3.70 16.47 5.80
N TYR A 270 -3.92 16.83 4.55
CA TYR A 270 -5.08 16.43 3.77
C TYR A 270 -4.66 15.65 2.54
N PRO A 271 -5.59 14.89 1.93
CA PRO A 271 -5.26 14.13 0.73
C PRO A 271 -4.91 15.05 -0.44
N VAL A 272 -3.89 14.66 -1.18
CA VAL A 272 -3.40 15.35 -2.38
C VAL A 272 -3.87 14.61 -3.62
N ASP A 273 -4.42 15.32 -4.60
CA ASP A 273 -4.77 14.76 -5.90
C ASP A 273 -3.54 14.71 -6.81
N LEU A 274 -3.23 13.54 -7.38
CA LEU A 274 -2.31 13.47 -8.52
C LEU A 274 -3.07 13.71 -9.81
N LEU A 275 -2.71 14.79 -10.50
CA LEU A 275 -3.35 15.17 -11.76
C LEU A 275 -2.65 14.56 -12.97
N ALA A 276 -1.31 14.62 -12.98
CA ALA A 276 -0.53 14.15 -14.12
C ALA A 276 0.89 13.75 -13.72
N ILE A 277 1.42 12.77 -14.45
CA ILE A 277 2.85 12.48 -14.56
C ILE A 277 3.20 12.56 -16.03
N GLU A 278 4.10 13.47 -16.37
CA GLU A 278 4.58 13.68 -17.72
C GLU A 278 6.10 13.51 -17.80
N TYR A 279 6.62 13.31 -18.99
CA TYR A 279 8.06 13.19 -19.22
C TYR A 279 8.49 13.77 -20.57
N VAL A 280 9.78 14.09 -20.68
CA VAL A 280 10.48 14.43 -21.92
C VAL A 280 11.77 13.62 -22.04
N ARG A 281 12.22 13.38 -23.27
CA ARG A 281 13.41 12.54 -23.57
C ARG A 281 14.69 13.34 -23.69
N THR A 282 14.60 14.66 -23.84
CA THR A 282 15.73 15.56 -24.09
C THR A 282 15.65 16.81 -23.22
N ASP A 283 16.72 17.61 -23.20
CA ASP A 283 16.73 18.94 -22.59
C ASP A 283 16.11 20.03 -23.49
N SER A 284 15.61 19.67 -24.68
CA SER A 284 15.06 20.64 -25.62
C SER A 284 13.76 21.24 -25.10
N ALA A 285 13.74 22.56 -24.94
CA ALA A 285 12.53 23.31 -24.60
C ALA A 285 11.40 23.19 -25.66
N LYS A 286 11.72 22.66 -26.86
CA LYS A 286 10.74 22.45 -27.94
C LYS A 286 10.08 21.07 -27.89
N GLU A 287 10.59 20.13 -27.11
CA GLU A 287 9.99 18.79 -27.02
C GLU A 287 8.65 18.86 -26.29
N SER A 288 7.60 18.32 -26.92
CA SER A 288 6.29 18.19 -26.29
C SER A 288 6.35 17.15 -25.16
N ARG A 289 5.80 17.50 -23.99
CA ARG A 289 5.63 16.56 -22.87
C ARG A 289 4.77 15.38 -23.29
N LYS A 290 5.20 14.18 -22.92
CA LYS A 290 4.46 12.93 -23.10
C LYS A 290 3.86 12.50 -21.77
N ASN A 291 2.65 11.97 -21.80
CA ASN A 291 1.92 11.59 -20.59
C ASN A 291 2.23 10.14 -20.21
N LEU A 292 2.62 9.93 -18.95
CA LEU A 292 2.62 8.60 -18.31
C LEU A 292 1.30 8.36 -17.60
N TYR A 293 0.78 9.41 -16.97
CA TYR A 293 -0.49 9.40 -16.28
C TYR A 293 -1.17 10.76 -16.47
N ILE A 294 -2.46 10.74 -16.81
CA ILE A 294 -3.35 11.90 -16.69
C ILE A 294 -4.63 11.39 -16.06
N GLN A 295 -5.09 12.05 -15.01
CA GLN A 295 -6.42 11.85 -14.47
C GLN A 295 -7.45 12.29 -15.52
N LYS A 296 -8.14 11.33 -16.16
CA LYS A 296 -9.21 11.61 -17.13
C LYS A 296 -10.56 11.62 -16.39
N GLN A 297 -11.29 12.73 -16.47
CA GLN A 297 -12.67 12.95 -15.99
C GLN A 297 -13.05 12.32 -14.64
N LEU A 298 -13.15 13.18 -13.62
CA LEU A 298 -13.94 12.85 -12.44
C LEU A 298 -15.42 12.71 -12.81
N LYS A 299 -15.94 11.48 -12.89
CA LYS A 299 -17.28 11.25 -12.31
C LYS A 299 -17.10 11.44 -10.80
N ARG A 300 -17.32 12.68 -10.37
CA ARG A 300 -17.04 13.26 -9.04
C ARG A 300 -17.90 12.68 -7.91
N GLU A 301 -18.22 11.40 -7.96
CA GLU A 301 -18.94 10.74 -6.87
C GLU A 301 -17.99 9.94 -5.97
N TYR A 302 -17.01 9.14 -6.47
CA TYR A 302 -16.12 8.39 -5.55
C TYR A 302 -14.69 8.04 -6.07
N ASP A 303 -14.27 8.45 -7.28
CA ASP A 303 -13.00 8.03 -7.92
C ASP A 303 -11.90 9.13 -7.99
N SER A 304 -11.79 10.00 -6.99
CA SER A 304 -10.59 10.86 -6.86
C SER A 304 -9.43 10.03 -6.28
N ASN A 305 -8.33 9.92 -7.04
CA ASN A 305 -7.08 9.29 -6.60
C ASN A 305 -6.37 10.15 -5.55
N PHE A 306 -6.97 10.22 -4.38
CA PHE A 306 -6.41 10.85 -3.21
C PHE A 306 -5.16 10.09 -2.77
N ILE A 307 -3.99 10.74 -2.84
CA ILE A 307 -2.75 10.17 -2.31
C ILE A 307 -2.70 10.44 -0.81
N GLU A 308 -3.20 9.49 -0.02
CA GLU A 308 -3.06 9.48 1.44
C GLU A 308 -2.01 8.47 1.94
N ALA A 309 -1.59 7.57 1.06
CA ALA A 309 -0.67 6.48 1.33
C ALA A 309 0.36 6.39 0.20
N PRO A 310 1.50 5.70 0.41
CA PRO A 310 2.43 5.40 -0.66
C PRO A 310 1.70 4.79 -1.86
N ILE A 311 1.85 5.41 -3.02
CA ILE A 311 1.26 4.94 -4.27
C ILE A 311 2.38 4.62 -5.25
N SER A 312 2.27 3.48 -5.93
CA SER A 312 3.21 3.08 -6.98
C SER A 312 2.50 3.15 -8.33
N TYR A 313 3.07 3.93 -9.24
CA TYR A 313 2.67 4.03 -10.64
C TYR A 313 3.65 3.23 -11.49
N ARG A 314 3.15 2.26 -12.24
CA ARG A 314 3.95 1.39 -13.11
C ARG A 314 3.53 1.58 -14.56
N PHE A 315 4.50 1.57 -15.44
CA PHE A 315 4.31 1.80 -16.87
C PHE A 315 5.42 1.12 -17.68
N PRO A 316 5.27 0.99 -19.01
CA PRO A 316 6.32 0.46 -19.85
C PRO A 316 7.64 1.21 -19.75
N ASN A 317 8.74 0.54 -20.09
CA ASN A 317 10.05 1.17 -20.11
C ASN A 317 10.04 2.44 -20.97
N VAL A 318 10.21 3.60 -20.34
CA VAL A 318 10.30 4.88 -21.04
C VAL A 318 11.68 5.48 -20.89
N LEU A 319 12.23 5.95 -22.00
CA LEU A 319 13.42 6.80 -22.00
C LEU A 319 13.03 8.18 -21.50
N VAL A 320 13.69 8.66 -20.46
CA VAL A 320 13.37 9.92 -19.78
C VAL A 320 14.63 10.71 -19.44
N LYS A 321 14.55 12.02 -19.65
CA LYS A 321 15.51 13.03 -19.17
C LYS A 321 14.91 13.88 -18.06
N LYS A 322 13.63 14.25 -18.19
CA LYS A 322 12.89 14.98 -17.13
C LYS A 322 11.50 14.41 -16.92
N ILE A 323 11.05 14.44 -15.67
CA ILE A 323 9.70 14.08 -15.24
C ILE A 323 9.02 15.30 -14.66
N TYR A 324 7.73 15.47 -14.94
CA TYR A 324 6.87 16.48 -14.34
C TYR A 324 5.75 15.80 -13.57
N ILE A 325 5.68 16.03 -12.26
CA ILE A 325 4.61 15.52 -11.39
C ILE A 325 3.73 16.70 -11.01
N THR A 326 2.45 16.65 -11.39
CA THR A 326 1.48 17.71 -11.10
C THR A 326 0.52 17.24 -10.01
N ILE A 327 0.50 17.94 -8.88
CA ILE A 327 -0.37 17.65 -7.74
C ILE A 327 -1.29 18.84 -7.40
N ASN A 328 -2.43 18.55 -6.80
CA ASN A 328 -3.39 19.55 -6.33
C ASN A 328 -3.90 19.24 -4.92
N GLN A 329 -3.91 20.24 -4.06
CA GLN A 329 -4.52 20.15 -2.73
C GLN A 329 -5.85 20.90 -2.73
N LEU A 330 -6.97 20.17 -2.68
CA LEU A 330 -8.31 20.76 -2.69
C LEU A 330 -8.72 21.31 -1.32
N HIS A 331 -8.43 20.55 -0.26
CA HIS A 331 -8.83 20.88 1.10
C HIS A 331 -7.91 21.92 1.74
N TYR A 332 -8.50 22.85 2.51
CA TYR A 332 -7.80 23.90 3.23
C TYR A 332 -8.40 24.09 4.63
N GLU A 333 -7.62 24.69 5.53
CA GLU A 333 -8.08 25.14 6.84
C GLU A 333 -8.20 26.65 6.90
N ARG A 334 -9.10 27.16 7.73
CA ARG A 334 -9.10 28.58 8.11
C ARG A 334 -8.25 28.77 9.35
N VAL A 335 -7.14 29.47 9.21
CA VAL A 335 -6.19 29.71 10.30
C VAL A 335 -6.07 31.21 10.58
N ASN A 336 -5.87 31.56 11.85
CA ASN A 336 -5.56 32.93 12.25
C ASN A 336 -4.05 33.14 12.17
N ILE A 337 -3.60 34.01 11.27
CA ILE A 337 -2.18 34.36 11.14
C ILE A 337 -1.99 35.80 11.62
N LYS A 338 -0.92 36.03 12.37
CA LYS A 338 -0.43 37.37 12.69
C LYS A 338 0.41 37.86 11.53
N GLU A 339 -0.16 38.70 10.67
CA GLU A 339 0.54 39.23 9.49
C GLU A 339 1.15 40.60 9.84
N ASP A 340 2.47 40.75 9.65
CA ASP A 340 3.14 42.03 9.82
C ASP A 340 2.80 42.96 8.64
N ILE A 341 2.07 44.02 8.94
CA ILE A 341 1.60 45.03 7.99
C ILE A 341 2.77 45.70 7.25
N ASN A 342 3.95 45.77 7.87
CA ASN A 342 5.11 46.46 7.31
C ASN A 342 5.73 45.70 6.13
N THR A 343 5.77 44.37 6.17
CA THR A 343 6.34 43.54 5.09
C THR A 343 5.55 43.69 3.78
N LYS A 344 4.21 43.71 3.86
CA LYS A 344 3.35 43.94 2.69
C LYS A 344 3.45 45.34 2.12
N LEU A 345 3.58 46.36 2.98
CA LEU A 345 3.80 47.73 2.53
C LEU A 345 5.14 47.88 1.81
N ILE A 346 6.20 47.24 2.33
CA ILE A 346 7.53 47.23 1.70
C ILE A 346 7.51 46.49 0.37
N GLU A 347 6.87 45.32 0.28
CA GLU A 347 6.77 44.58 -0.98
C GLU A 347 5.95 45.33 -2.03
N ARG A 348 4.87 46.00 -1.62
CA ARG A 348 4.04 46.82 -2.52
C ARG A 348 4.75 48.10 -2.96
N ALA A 349 5.55 48.71 -2.09
CA ALA A 349 6.40 49.84 -2.41
C ALA A 349 7.51 49.44 -3.40
N LYS A 350 8.19 48.30 -3.17
CA LYS A 350 9.19 47.74 -4.10
C LYS A 350 8.60 47.41 -5.47
N TYR A 351 7.43 46.75 -5.51
CA TYR A 351 6.75 46.44 -6.76
C TYR A 351 6.38 47.69 -7.57
N ASN A 352 5.89 48.75 -6.91
CA ASN A 352 5.54 50.01 -7.55
C ASN A 352 6.78 50.79 -8.04
N LEU A 353 7.92 50.65 -7.36
CA LEU A 353 9.20 51.21 -7.78
C LEU A 353 9.77 50.48 -9.02
N GLU A 354 9.63 49.15 -9.06
CA GLU A 354 10.15 48.31 -10.14
C GLU A 354 9.25 48.33 -11.39
N ASN A 355 7.96 48.69 -11.26
CA ASN A 355 6.99 48.71 -12.37
C ASN A 355 6.11 49.98 -12.36
N PRO A 356 6.66 51.18 -12.63
CA PRO A 356 5.88 52.41 -12.64
C PRO A 356 4.88 52.41 -13.80
N LYS A 357 3.59 52.24 -13.47
CA LYS A 357 2.50 52.12 -14.47
C LYS A 357 2.17 53.41 -15.24
N TYR A 358 2.82 54.55 -14.96
CA TYR A 358 2.50 55.82 -15.61
C TYR A 358 3.76 56.62 -15.95
N ASN A 359 3.98 56.83 -17.26
CA ASN A 359 4.98 57.76 -17.78
C ASN A 359 4.34 59.16 -17.87
N TYR A 360 4.64 60.01 -16.88
CA TYR A 360 4.08 61.37 -16.78
C TYR A 360 4.84 62.41 -17.62
N ASP A 361 5.89 62.02 -18.34
CA ASP A 361 6.74 62.96 -19.10
C ASP A 361 6.04 63.53 -20.35
N ASN A 362 4.89 62.96 -20.75
CA ASN A 362 4.14 63.39 -21.95
C ASN A 362 2.90 64.25 -21.67
N CYS A 363 2.65 64.69 -20.43
CA CYS A 363 1.48 65.53 -20.11
C CYS A 363 1.77 67.02 -20.35
N LEU A 364 0.98 67.66 -21.23
CA LEU A 364 1.11 69.09 -21.60
C LEU A 364 0.92 70.06 -20.42
N PHE A 365 0.17 69.65 -19.40
CA PHE A 365 0.05 70.35 -18.12
C PHE A 365 0.54 69.46 -17.00
N LYS A 366 1.69 69.81 -16.42
CA LYS A 366 2.17 69.19 -15.19
C LYS A 366 1.24 69.65 -14.06
N PRO A 367 0.55 68.76 -13.33
CA PRO A 367 -0.30 69.18 -12.23
C PRO A 367 0.55 69.89 -11.18
N THR A 368 0.17 71.10 -10.78
CA THR A 368 0.72 71.72 -9.58
C THR A 368 0.23 70.93 -8.37
N TYR A 369 1.16 70.38 -7.60
CA TYR A 369 0.94 69.51 -6.43
C TYR A 369 -0.17 69.99 -5.46
N LYS A 370 -0.45 71.30 -5.42
CA LYS A 370 -1.47 71.92 -4.58
C LYS A 370 -2.92 71.60 -5.00
N ASP A 371 -3.17 71.20 -6.24
CA ASP A 371 -4.53 70.92 -6.73
C ASP A 371 -5.03 69.51 -6.34
N MET A 372 -4.11 68.58 -6.04
CA MET A 372 -4.45 67.22 -5.59
C MET A 372 -4.78 67.14 -4.09
N ILE A 373 -4.14 67.97 -3.26
CA ILE A 373 -4.38 68.04 -1.80
C ILE A 373 -5.82 68.50 -1.49
N ARG A 374 -6.45 69.26 -2.39
CA ARG A 374 -7.80 69.81 -2.17
C ARG A 374 -8.94 68.79 -2.31
N LYS A 375 -8.70 67.59 -2.87
CA LYS A 375 -9.76 66.60 -3.16
C LYS A 375 -9.84 65.42 -2.20
N ASP A 376 -8.78 65.07 -1.46
CA ASP A 376 -8.84 64.04 -0.41
C ASP A 376 -7.72 64.24 0.65
N PRO A 377 -8.03 64.72 1.87
CA PRO A 377 -7.03 64.91 2.93
C PRO A 377 -6.53 63.61 3.57
N LYS A 378 -7.13 62.45 3.28
CA LYS A 378 -6.84 61.18 3.95
C LYS A 378 -5.95 60.23 3.16
N THR A 379 -5.48 60.61 1.98
CA THR A 379 -4.49 59.82 1.24
C THR A 379 -3.08 60.28 1.64
N PRO A 380 -2.28 59.49 2.38
CA PRO A 380 -0.85 59.77 2.49
C PRO A 380 -0.23 59.42 1.14
N ILE A 381 0.08 60.43 0.33
CA ILE A 381 0.71 60.24 -0.98
C ILE A 381 2.22 60.06 -0.78
N PHE A 382 2.71 58.89 -1.18
CA PHE A 382 4.11 58.69 -1.57
C PHE A 382 4.40 59.57 -2.81
N SER A 383 5.10 60.67 -2.56
CA SER A 383 5.57 61.62 -3.57
C SER A 383 6.91 61.14 -4.15
N LEU A 384 6.92 60.78 -5.44
CA LEU A 384 8.03 60.14 -6.14
C LEU A 384 9.17 61.06 -6.62
N ASN A 385 9.33 62.28 -6.08
CA ASN A 385 10.45 63.15 -6.45
C ASN A 385 10.85 64.09 -5.30
N ALA A 386 11.83 63.70 -4.47
CA ALA A 386 12.77 64.59 -3.74
C ALA A 386 13.61 63.83 -2.68
N GLY A 387 14.95 63.89 -2.81
CA GLY A 387 15.96 63.95 -1.73
C GLY A 387 16.27 62.71 -0.89
N ASP A 388 17.57 62.47 -0.64
CA ASP A 388 18.15 61.38 0.17
C ASP A 388 17.77 61.38 1.67
N ASP A 389 17.13 62.44 2.18
CA ASP A 389 16.84 62.65 3.61
C ASP A 389 15.59 61.91 4.13
N LYS A 390 15.15 60.81 3.50
CA LYS A 390 13.95 60.05 3.93
C LYS A 390 14.11 58.56 4.19
N LEU A 391 15.33 58.02 4.18
CA LEU A 391 15.54 56.71 4.82
C LEU A 391 15.20 56.80 6.32
N ASP A 392 15.59 57.92 6.95
CA ASP A 392 15.35 58.22 8.37
C ASP A 392 13.85 58.42 8.68
N ASP A 393 13.04 58.98 7.76
CA ASP A 393 11.58 59.11 7.91
C ASP A 393 10.85 57.75 7.76
N LEU A 394 11.36 56.87 6.90
CA LEU A 394 10.82 55.53 6.69
C LEU A 394 11.18 54.60 7.85
N GLU A 395 12.39 54.76 8.39
CA GLU A 395 12.84 54.16 9.65
C GLU A 395 12.02 54.68 10.84
N ALA A 396 11.77 55.99 10.96
CA ALA A 396 10.91 56.55 12.00
C ALA A 396 9.46 56.02 11.96
N LEU A 397 8.94 55.71 10.77
CA LEU A 397 7.65 55.04 10.58
C LEU A 397 7.68 53.55 10.96
N LEU A 398 8.82 52.88 10.79
CA LEU A 398 9.06 51.49 11.25
C LEU A 398 9.19 51.39 12.77
N PHE A 399 9.68 52.45 13.44
CA PHE A 399 9.93 52.46 14.89
C PHE A 399 8.73 52.86 15.76
N ASN A 400 7.64 53.38 15.19
CA ASN A 400 6.54 53.96 15.97
C ASN A 400 5.21 53.18 15.91
N THR A 401 5.27 51.86 15.77
CA THR A 401 4.05 51.03 15.78
C THR A 401 4.18 49.79 16.67
N ASP A 402 3.90 49.96 17.96
CA ASP A 402 3.63 48.88 18.93
C ASP A 402 2.32 48.09 18.62
N ASN A 403 1.81 48.09 17.38
CA ASN A 403 0.48 47.53 17.08
C ASN A 403 0.27 47.05 15.61
N THR A 404 1.28 46.45 14.97
CA THR A 404 1.18 46.04 13.54
C THR A 404 0.94 44.56 13.28
N LEU A 405 0.75 43.72 14.30
CA LEU A 405 0.31 42.34 14.10
C LEU A 405 -1.22 42.28 14.17
N LYS A 406 -1.88 42.41 13.01
CA LYS A 406 -3.32 42.12 12.92
C LYS A 406 -3.53 40.64 12.68
N ASN A 407 -4.36 40.03 13.53
CA ASN A 407 -4.90 38.70 13.26
C ASN A 407 -5.74 38.76 12.00
N LYS A 408 -5.35 38.00 10.97
CA LYS A 408 -6.13 37.82 9.75
C LYS A 408 -6.44 36.35 9.59
N ILE A 409 -7.71 36.04 9.32
CA ILE A 409 -8.12 34.69 8.92
C ILE A 409 -7.62 34.48 7.49
N LYS A 410 -6.84 33.42 7.28
CA LYS A 410 -6.33 32.97 5.99
C LYS A 410 -6.79 31.55 5.73
N TYR A 411 -6.85 31.19 4.46
CA TYR A 411 -7.02 29.82 4.00
C TYR A 411 -5.64 29.18 3.83
N ASN A 412 -5.35 28.14 4.61
CA ASN A 412 -4.11 27.39 4.59
C ASN A 412 -4.26 26.09 3.81
N TYR A 413 -3.48 25.93 2.75
CA TYR A 413 -3.30 24.68 2.03
C TYR A 413 -1.95 24.09 2.41
N SER A 414 -1.88 22.79 2.68
CA SER A 414 -0.61 22.13 3.01
C SER A 414 -0.43 20.91 2.13
N TYR A 415 0.58 20.92 1.28
CA TYR A 415 0.96 19.77 0.45
C TYR A 415 2.44 19.47 0.59
N GLY A 416 2.83 18.24 0.29
CA GLY A 416 4.20 17.81 0.40
C GLY A 416 4.42 16.36 0.01
N LEU A 417 5.68 15.97 -0.09
CA LEU A 417 6.12 14.61 -0.37
C LEU A 417 7.25 14.26 0.60
N ARG A 418 7.12 13.09 1.24
CA ARG A 418 8.19 12.51 2.07
C ARG A 418 9.26 11.90 1.18
N ASN A 419 8.85 11.24 0.11
CA ASN A 419 9.77 10.60 -0.81
C ASN A 419 9.17 10.44 -2.20
N VAL A 420 10.03 10.58 -3.22
CA VAL A 420 9.77 10.19 -4.59
C VAL A 420 10.82 9.17 -4.99
N THR A 421 10.40 7.91 -5.18
CA THR A 421 11.29 6.86 -5.69
C THR A 421 11.08 6.68 -7.18
N LEU A 422 12.16 6.72 -7.96
CA LEU A 422 12.15 6.55 -9.41
C LEU A 422 12.92 5.28 -9.76
N ASN A 423 12.23 4.23 -10.15
CA ASN A 423 12.82 2.91 -10.32
C ASN A 423 12.84 2.45 -11.78
N ASN A 424 13.91 1.73 -12.12
CA ASN A 424 13.96 0.79 -13.23
C ASN A 424 14.01 -0.63 -12.67
N ASN A 425 12.84 -1.26 -12.63
CA ASN A 425 12.69 -2.63 -12.17
C ASN A 425 12.72 -3.60 -13.35
N GLU A 426 13.36 -4.74 -13.13
CA GLU A 426 13.14 -5.94 -13.92
C GLU A 426 12.64 -7.04 -12.98
N PHE A 427 11.70 -7.83 -13.48
CA PHE A 427 11.07 -8.91 -12.74
C PHE A 427 11.47 -10.26 -13.31
N ASP A 428 11.39 -11.30 -12.49
CA ASP A 428 11.45 -12.68 -12.94
C ASP A 428 10.21 -13.02 -13.77
N ASN A 429 10.19 -14.18 -14.45
CA ASN A 429 9.02 -14.66 -15.18
C ASN A 429 7.98 -15.30 -14.26
N THR A 430 8.40 -15.89 -13.13
CA THR A 430 7.51 -16.60 -12.20
C THR A 430 7.72 -16.11 -10.78
N GLY A 431 6.62 -15.90 -10.07
CA GLY A 431 6.59 -15.64 -8.63
C GLY A 431 5.61 -16.59 -7.95
N ILE A 432 6.02 -17.30 -6.91
CA ILE A 432 5.15 -18.19 -6.14
C ILE A 432 4.91 -17.62 -4.75
N TYR A 433 3.64 -17.56 -4.37
CA TYR A 433 3.18 -17.31 -3.01
C TYR A 433 2.53 -18.58 -2.48
N VAL A 434 2.87 -18.98 -1.26
CA VAL A 434 2.20 -20.07 -0.55
C VAL A 434 1.78 -19.55 0.83
N SER A 435 0.53 -19.76 1.20
CA SER A 435 0.05 -19.40 2.53
C SER A 435 0.48 -20.44 3.56
N LYS A 436 0.63 -20.00 4.82
CA LYS A 436 0.55 -20.90 5.97
C LYS A 436 -0.82 -21.59 6.01
N PRO A 437 -0.96 -22.71 6.75
CA PRO A 437 -2.25 -23.38 6.90
C PRO A 437 -3.29 -22.42 7.51
N ILE A 438 -4.36 -22.18 6.76
CA ILE A 438 -5.51 -21.38 7.18
C ILE A 438 -6.46 -22.33 7.90
N LYS A 439 -6.64 -22.13 9.20
CA LYS A 439 -7.53 -22.95 10.03
C LYS A 439 -8.83 -22.20 10.29
N ILE A 440 -9.95 -22.88 10.12
CA ILE A 440 -11.25 -22.42 10.59
C ILE A 440 -11.77 -23.34 11.70
N LEU A 441 -12.72 -22.86 12.50
CA LEU A 441 -13.26 -23.62 13.63
C LEU A 441 -14.14 -24.79 13.18
N ASP A 442 -14.93 -24.57 12.13
CA ASP A 442 -15.91 -25.53 11.63
C ASP A 442 -15.39 -26.38 10.46
N GLY A 443 -16.15 -27.42 10.12
CA GLY A 443 -15.91 -28.17 8.91
C GLY A 443 -16.19 -27.31 7.67
N ILE A 444 -15.18 -27.18 6.83
CA ILE A 444 -15.32 -26.56 5.51
C ILE A 444 -15.99 -27.57 4.59
N LYS A 445 -17.11 -27.17 3.97
CA LYS A 445 -17.77 -27.93 2.90
C LYS A 445 -17.22 -27.52 1.55
N ALA A 446 -17.16 -26.21 1.29
CA ALA A 446 -16.67 -25.67 0.04
C ALA A 446 -15.98 -24.32 0.24
N VAL A 447 -15.15 -23.95 -0.73
CA VAL A 447 -14.40 -22.68 -0.72
C VAL A 447 -14.55 -22.01 -2.07
N SER A 448 -14.72 -20.69 -2.04
CA SER A 448 -14.59 -19.81 -3.21
C SER A 448 -13.68 -18.65 -2.85
N ILE A 449 -13.09 -18.02 -3.87
CA ILE A 449 -12.23 -16.85 -3.68
C ILE A 449 -12.70 -15.65 -4.50
N ILE A 450 -12.37 -14.47 -4.00
CA ILE A 450 -12.46 -13.19 -4.72
C ILE A 450 -11.07 -12.56 -4.68
N VAL A 451 -10.62 -12.02 -5.81
CA VAL A 451 -9.29 -11.41 -5.93
C VAL A 451 -9.38 -9.99 -6.44
N ASP A 452 -8.55 -9.10 -5.91
CA ASP A 452 -8.26 -7.81 -6.51
C ASP A 452 -6.88 -7.89 -7.16
N GLU A 453 -6.86 -7.99 -8.49
CA GLU A 453 -5.65 -8.17 -9.27
C GLU A 453 -5.53 -7.14 -10.40
N GLU A 454 -4.30 -6.73 -10.68
CA GLU A 454 -3.96 -5.84 -11.79
C GLU A 454 -3.03 -6.55 -12.76
N HIS A 455 -3.42 -6.55 -14.04
CA HIS A 455 -2.61 -7.07 -15.14
C HIS A 455 -2.19 -5.90 -16.00
N ASN A 456 -0.87 -5.70 -16.09
CA ASN A 456 -0.32 -4.65 -16.93
C ASN A 456 -0.31 -5.12 -18.39
N LYS A 457 -0.62 -4.19 -19.30
CA LYS A 457 -0.53 -4.43 -20.73
C LYS A 457 0.84 -4.02 -21.27
N ASN A 458 1.28 -4.68 -22.34
CA ASN A 458 2.49 -4.32 -23.06
C ASN A 458 2.26 -3.09 -23.96
N GLU A 459 3.29 -2.72 -24.74
CA GLU A 459 3.23 -1.59 -25.68
C GLU A 459 2.16 -1.76 -26.78
N ASN A 460 1.74 -2.99 -27.06
CA ASN A 460 0.69 -3.33 -28.03
C ASN A 460 -0.72 -3.37 -27.42
N ASP A 461 -0.89 -2.92 -26.17
CA ASP A 461 -2.15 -2.97 -25.42
C ASP A 461 -2.66 -4.41 -25.16
N GLU A 462 -1.74 -5.38 -25.11
CA GLU A 462 -2.04 -6.79 -24.85
C GLU A 462 -1.71 -7.19 -23.41
N TYR A 463 -2.56 -8.03 -22.82
CA TYR A 463 -2.26 -8.66 -21.53
C TYR A 463 -1.21 -9.75 -21.72
N VAL A 464 -0.09 -9.61 -21.01
CA VAL A 464 1.05 -10.55 -21.10
C VAL A 464 1.39 -11.20 -19.76
N THR A 465 0.53 -11.03 -18.76
CA THR A 465 0.68 -11.57 -17.40
C THR A 465 -0.54 -12.39 -17.01
N ASP A 466 -0.34 -13.41 -16.18
CA ASP A 466 -1.39 -14.28 -15.65
C ASP A 466 -1.16 -14.53 -14.15
N ILE A 467 -2.22 -14.89 -13.43
CA ILE A 467 -2.15 -15.32 -12.03
C ILE A 467 -2.92 -16.63 -11.88
N GLU A 468 -2.23 -17.63 -11.34
CA GLU A 468 -2.78 -18.95 -11.10
C GLU A 468 -3.04 -19.17 -9.62
N TYR A 469 -4.25 -19.60 -9.27
CA TYR A 469 -4.65 -19.84 -7.90
C TYR A 469 -4.93 -21.32 -7.68
N TYR A 470 -4.40 -21.82 -6.57
CA TYR A 470 -4.52 -23.22 -6.18
C TYR A 470 -4.83 -23.35 -4.70
N MET A 471 -5.53 -24.42 -4.35
CA MET A 471 -5.75 -24.79 -2.96
C MET A 471 -5.48 -26.26 -2.70
N THR A 472 -5.24 -26.59 -1.44
CA THR A 472 -5.09 -27.97 -0.98
C THR A 472 -5.47 -28.10 0.49
N THR A 473 -5.87 -29.30 0.89
CA THR A 473 -6.16 -29.68 2.29
C THR A 473 -5.00 -30.43 2.92
N SER A 474 -4.02 -30.85 2.10
CA SER A 474 -2.82 -31.54 2.58
C SER A 474 -1.88 -30.56 3.30
N LEU A 475 -1.35 -30.98 4.44
CA LEU A 475 -0.33 -30.23 5.18
C LEU A 475 1.05 -30.33 4.53
N THR A 476 1.29 -31.41 3.78
CA THR A 476 2.52 -31.70 3.02
C THR A 476 2.14 -32.00 1.57
N PRO A 477 1.65 -31.00 0.82
CA PRO A 477 1.10 -31.22 -0.50
C PRO A 477 2.17 -31.62 -1.51
N ASP A 478 1.89 -32.66 -2.30
CA ASP A 478 2.57 -32.90 -3.56
C ASP A 478 1.91 -32.07 -4.68
N PHE A 479 2.43 -32.13 -5.90
CA PHE A 479 1.89 -31.33 -7.00
C PHE A 479 0.45 -31.73 -7.39
N LYS A 480 0.06 -33.00 -7.21
CA LYS A 480 -1.28 -33.51 -7.55
C LYS A 480 -2.34 -33.11 -6.54
N SER A 481 -1.93 -32.86 -5.30
CA SER A 481 -2.81 -32.43 -4.22
C SER A 481 -3.24 -30.96 -4.32
N TRP A 482 -2.60 -30.16 -5.18
CA TRP A 482 -3.03 -28.80 -5.48
C TRP A 482 -4.12 -28.84 -6.56
N LYS A 483 -5.24 -28.17 -6.29
CA LYS A 483 -6.33 -28.02 -7.26
C LYS A 483 -6.51 -26.55 -7.62
N SER A 484 -6.62 -26.28 -8.93
CA SER A 484 -6.85 -24.94 -9.46
C SER A 484 -8.20 -24.41 -8.99
N ILE A 485 -8.28 -23.15 -8.59
CA ILE A 485 -9.51 -22.47 -8.19
C ILE A 485 -9.70 -21.18 -9.01
N LEU A 486 -10.85 -21.03 -9.66
CA LEU A 486 -11.15 -19.82 -10.42
C LEU A 486 -11.73 -18.76 -9.47
N PRO A 487 -11.19 -17.53 -9.42
CA PRO A 487 -11.84 -16.47 -8.66
C PRO A 487 -13.24 -16.17 -9.17
N THR A 488 -14.20 -16.03 -8.25
CA THR A 488 -15.63 -15.83 -8.60
C THR A 488 -15.89 -14.53 -9.38
N ASN A 489 -14.98 -13.55 -9.30
CA ASN A 489 -15.03 -12.31 -10.06
C ASN A 489 -14.22 -12.34 -11.37
N LYS A 490 -13.82 -13.53 -11.84
CA LYS A 490 -13.10 -13.73 -13.11
C LYS A 490 -13.93 -14.54 -14.08
N ALA A 491 -14.30 -13.92 -15.20
CA ALA A 491 -15.03 -14.57 -16.29
C ALA A 491 -14.12 -15.02 -17.44
N TYR A 492 -12.84 -14.65 -17.40
CA TYR A 492 -11.92 -14.82 -18.52
C TYR A 492 -10.49 -14.99 -18.03
N ILE A 493 -9.72 -15.84 -18.71
CA ILE A 493 -8.30 -16.06 -18.43
C ILE A 493 -7.50 -15.51 -19.60
N TYR A 494 -6.62 -14.56 -19.29
CA TYR A 494 -5.76 -13.89 -20.26
C TYR A 494 -4.38 -14.53 -20.25
N ASN A 495 -3.93 -14.94 -21.43
CA ASN A 495 -2.55 -15.29 -21.71
C ASN A 495 -1.94 -16.32 -20.74
N GLU A 496 -2.70 -17.35 -20.35
CA GLU A 496 -2.20 -18.47 -19.54
C GLU A 496 -1.05 -19.17 -20.25
N LEU A 497 0.00 -19.54 -19.51
CA LEU A 497 1.12 -20.30 -20.04
C LEU A 497 0.70 -21.75 -20.32
N LEU A 498 0.84 -22.19 -21.57
CA LEU A 498 0.68 -23.59 -21.95
C LEU A 498 1.94 -24.37 -21.56
N GLN A 499 1.74 -25.50 -20.88
CA GLN A 499 2.80 -26.39 -20.44
C GLN A 499 2.49 -27.80 -20.93
N ASP A 500 3.42 -28.38 -21.68
CA ASP A 500 3.29 -29.76 -22.18
C ASP A 500 3.32 -30.77 -21.03
N TYR A 501 2.32 -31.63 -21.01
CA TYR A 501 2.21 -32.77 -20.12
C TYR A 501 1.62 -33.94 -20.90
N ASP A 502 2.47 -34.92 -21.24
CA ASP A 502 2.08 -36.11 -22.01
C ASP A 502 1.56 -35.78 -23.42
N GLY A 503 2.24 -34.85 -24.12
CA GLY A 503 1.92 -34.44 -25.49
C GLY A 503 0.71 -33.50 -25.59
N LYS A 504 0.19 -33.01 -24.46
CA LYS A 504 -0.96 -32.12 -24.37
C LYS A 504 -0.71 -31.00 -23.38
N CYS A 505 -1.18 -29.81 -23.70
CA CYS A 505 -1.20 -28.68 -22.79
C CYS A 505 -2.59 -28.57 -22.14
N TYR A 506 -2.73 -29.12 -20.93
CA TYR A 506 -4.00 -29.06 -20.19
C TYR A 506 -4.28 -27.65 -19.68
N LEU A 507 -5.51 -27.19 -19.88
CA LEU A 507 -6.01 -25.93 -19.33
C LEU A 507 -6.24 -26.09 -17.82
N ARG A 508 -6.07 -25.02 -17.04
CA ARG A 508 -6.39 -25.04 -15.60
C ARG A 508 -7.86 -25.34 -15.33
N PHE A 509 -8.72 -24.87 -16.22
CA PHE A 509 -10.17 -25.02 -16.16
C PHE A 509 -10.69 -25.42 -17.54
N PRO A 510 -11.61 -26.38 -17.64
CA PRO A 510 -12.32 -26.65 -18.88
C PRO A 510 -12.89 -25.35 -19.47
N ALA A 511 -12.63 -25.10 -20.75
CA ALA A 511 -13.05 -23.89 -21.42
C ALA A 511 -14.31 -24.10 -22.25
N THR A 512 -15.20 -23.13 -22.18
CA THR A 512 -16.35 -23.02 -23.11
C THR A 512 -15.89 -22.53 -24.49
N LYS A 513 -14.83 -21.70 -24.52
CA LYS A 513 -14.28 -21.11 -25.73
C LYS A 513 -12.81 -20.76 -25.55
N VAL A 514 -11.96 -21.18 -26.48
CA VAL A 514 -10.60 -20.65 -26.66
C VAL A 514 -10.66 -19.50 -27.65
N THR A 515 -10.04 -18.37 -27.30
CA THR A 515 -10.08 -17.14 -28.11
C THR A 515 -8.82 -16.99 -28.95
N THR A 516 -7.65 -17.19 -28.34
CA THR A 516 -6.35 -17.06 -29.01
C THR A 516 -5.37 -18.05 -28.40
N VAL A 517 -4.55 -18.67 -29.25
CA VAL A 517 -3.33 -19.38 -28.84
C VAL A 517 -2.18 -18.64 -29.50
N LYS A 518 -1.12 -18.36 -28.75
CA LYS A 518 0.05 -17.62 -29.26
C LYS A 518 1.33 -18.40 -29.04
N MET A 519 2.30 -18.21 -29.93
CA MET A 519 3.70 -18.61 -29.80
C MET A 519 4.57 -17.35 -29.83
N ASP A 520 5.30 -17.08 -28.74
CA ASP A 520 6.14 -15.89 -28.60
C ASP A 520 5.42 -14.57 -28.92
N GLY A 521 4.12 -14.51 -28.60
CA GLY A 521 3.26 -13.35 -28.84
C GLY A 521 2.58 -13.31 -30.22
N VAL A 522 2.89 -14.24 -31.12
CA VAL A 522 2.27 -14.36 -32.45
C VAL A 522 1.10 -15.33 -32.39
N ASP A 523 -0.07 -14.94 -32.91
CA ASP A 523 -1.26 -15.81 -32.98
C ASP A 523 -1.02 -17.05 -33.85
N LEU A 524 -1.48 -18.19 -33.36
CA LEU A 524 -1.51 -19.48 -34.06
C LEU A 524 -2.90 -19.77 -34.64
N GLU A 525 -2.96 -20.52 -35.73
CA GLU A 525 -4.20 -20.90 -36.42
C GLU A 525 -4.72 -22.28 -35.96
N ALA A 526 -5.98 -22.34 -35.54
CA ALA A 526 -6.63 -23.57 -35.10
C ALA A 526 -6.79 -24.57 -36.25
N GLY A 527 -6.45 -25.84 -36.02
CA GLY A 527 -6.52 -26.92 -37.00
C GLY A 527 -5.31 -27.02 -37.94
N LEU A 528 -4.45 -25.99 -37.96
CA LEU A 528 -3.15 -26.03 -38.62
C LEU A 528 -2.03 -26.16 -37.58
N ASP A 529 -1.95 -25.19 -36.67
CA ASP A 529 -0.86 -25.10 -35.69
C ASP A 529 -1.17 -25.83 -34.38
N TYR A 530 -2.46 -25.94 -34.02
CA TYR A 530 -2.90 -26.61 -32.80
C TYR A 530 -4.28 -27.26 -32.94
N PHE A 531 -4.57 -28.22 -32.06
CA PHE A 531 -5.86 -28.91 -31.99
C PHE A 531 -6.48 -28.81 -30.60
N LEU A 532 -7.76 -28.44 -30.54
CA LEU A 532 -8.52 -28.40 -29.30
C LEU A 532 -8.96 -29.83 -28.91
N LYS A 533 -8.77 -30.19 -27.64
CA LYS A 533 -9.23 -31.46 -27.07
C LYS A 533 -10.37 -31.22 -26.11
N HIS A 534 -11.44 -31.99 -26.28
CA HIS A 534 -12.66 -31.86 -25.51
C HIS A 534 -12.78 -33.02 -24.54
N ASN A 535 -13.31 -32.73 -23.34
CA ASN A 535 -13.72 -33.75 -22.39
C ASN A 535 -15.08 -34.38 -22.81
N ASP A 536 -15.55 -35.36 -22.03
CA ASP A 536 -16.82 -36.06 -22.29
C ASP A 536 -18.06 -35.14 -22.28
N GLU A 537 -17.96 -33.98 -21.62
CA GLU A 537 -19.02 -32.97 -21.54
C GLU A 537 -18.97 -31.96 -22.70
N GLY A 538 -17.97 -32.07 -23.59
CA GLY A 538 -17.77 -31.19 -24.74
C GLY A 538 -17.02 -29.88 -24.43
N TYR A 539 -16.54 -29.68 -23.21
CA TYR A 539 -15.68 -28.54 -22.87
C TYR A 539 -14.25 -28.80 -23.32
N ILE A 540 -13.55 -27.74 -23.73
CA ILE A 540 -12.14 -27.83 -24.15
C ILE A 540 -11.30 -28.00 -22.88
N GLU A 541 -10.64 -29.14 -22.71
CA GLU A 541 -9.80 -29.42 -21.53
C GLU A 541 -8.30 -29.26 -21.81
N ALA A 542 -7.89 -29.38 -23.07
CA ALA A 542 -6.48 -29.31 -23.44
C ALA A 542 -6.27 -28.83 -24.88
N ILE A 543 -5.04 -28.42 -25.16
CA ILE A 543 -4.57 -28.01 -26.48
C ILE A 543 -3.39 -28.91 -26.86
N GLU A 544 -3.47 -29.54 -28.03
CA GLU A 544 -2.38 -30.33 -28.61
C GLU A 544 -1.63 -29.48 -29.65
N ILE A 545 -0.31 -29.43 -29.55
CA ILE A 545 0.59 -28.71 -30.47
C ILE A 545 1.58 -29.75 -31.01
N PRO A 546 1.40 -30.28 -32.24
CA PRO A 546 2.13 -31.45 -32.74
C PRO A 546 3.66 -31.32 -32.75
N ASP A 547 4.17 -30.09 -32.94
CA ASP A 547 5.61 -29.80 -33.05
C ASP A 547 6.01 -28.65 -32.11
N MET A 548 5.66 -28.78 -30.82
CA MET A 548 5.91 -27.75 -29.82
C MET A 548 7.42 -27.48 -29.64
N ASP A 549 7.84 -26.24 -29.94
CA ASP A 549 9.20 -25.78 -29.66
C ASP A 549 9.39 -25.47 -28.17
N TYR A 550 10.16 -26.29 -27.46
CA TYR A 550 10.45 -26.13 -26.03
C TYR A 550 11.19 -24.83 -25.65
N ILE A 551 11.72 -24.07 -26.61
CA ILE A 551 12.34 -22.75 -26.36
C ILE A 551 11.31 -21.61 -26.48
N SER A 552 10.19 -21.87 -27.17
CA SER A 552 9.13 -20.90 -27.40
C SER A 552 8.15 -20.83 -26.23
N LEU A 553 7.58 -19.65 -25.98
CA LEU A 553 6.52 -19.46 -24.99
C LEU A 553 5.17 -19.58 -25.67
N TYR A 554 4.42 -20.62 -25.30
CA TYR A 554 3.06 -20.81 -25.78
C TYR A 554 2.06 -20.31 -24.75
N THR A 555 1.07 -19.55 -25.18
CA THR A 555 0.05 -19.01 -24.29
C THR A 555 -1.35 -19.17 -24.88
N VAL A 556 -2.36 -19.16 -24.01
CA VAL A 556 -3.76 -19.27 -24.40
C VAL A 556 -4.60 -18.24 -23.65
N SER A 557 -5.58 -17.67 -24.34
CA SER A 557 -6.65 -16.90 -23.71
C SER A 557 -8.00 -17.58 -23.96
N TYR A 558 -8.80 -17.73 -22.91
CA TYR A 558 -10.04 -18.52 -22.99
C TYR A 558 -11.08 -18.11 -21.94
N GLN A 559 -12.32 -18.49 -22.20
CA GLN A 559 -13.44 -18.36 -21.28
C GLN A 559 -13.63 -19.69 -20.52
N PRO A 560 -13.28 -19.76 -19.21
CA PRO A 560 -13.45 -20.96 -18.42
C PRO A 560 -14.94 -21.29 -18.21
N ASN A 561 -15.23 -22.54 -17.84
CA ASN A 561 -16.54 -22.94 -17.36
C ASN A 561 -16.84 -22.21 -16.02
N PRO A 562 -17.96 -21.48 -15.91
CA PRO A 562 -18.27 -20.72 -14.70
C PRO A 562 -18.50 -21.58 -13.44
N THR A 563 -18.65 -22.90 -13.57
CA THR A 563 -18.85 -23.81 -12.41
C THR A 563 -17.58 -24.05 -11.59
N ASP A 564 -16.39 -23.71 -12.11
CA ASP A 564 -15.11 -24.00 -11.45
C ASP A 564 -14.69 -22.95 -10.40
N ASN A 565 -15.62 -22.09 -10.00
CA ASN A 565 -15.40 -21.00 -9.05
C ASN A 565 -15.63 -21.39 -7.58
N ILE A 566 -16.17 -22.59 -7.34
CA ILE A 566 -16.38 -23.17 -6.02
C ILE A 566 -15.74 -24.55 -6.00
N ILE A 567 -14.85 -24.78 -5.04
CA ILE A 567 -14.27 -26.11 -4.81
C ILE A 567 -14.97 -26.74 -3.62
N GLU A 568 -15.62 -27.87 -3.86
CA GLU A 568 -16.10 -28.73 -2.78
C GLU A 568 -14.93 -29.54 -2.22
N LEU A 569 -14.67 -29.46 -0.92
CA LEU A 569 -13.47 -30.10 -0.35
C LEU A 569 -13.50 -31.63 -0.41
N LYS A 570 -14.67 -32.23 -0.63
CA LYS A 570 -14.81 -33.65 -0.93
C LYS A 570 -14.00 -34.06 -2.18
N GLU A 571 -13.75 -33.11 -3.08
CA GLU A 571 -13.01 -33.32 -4.34
C GLU A 571 -11.49 -33.13 -4.16
N LEU A 572 -11.07 -32.47 -3.07
CA LEU A 572 -9.65 -32.18 -2.81
C LEU A 572 -8.89 -33.32 -2.14
N SER A 573 -9.57 -34.31 -1.57
CA SER A 573 -8.90 -35.33 -0.78
C SER A 573 -9.60 -36.68 -0.82
N ASP A 574 -8.80 -37.74 -0.75
CA ASP A 574 -9.20 -38.98 -0.09
C ASP A 574 -9.43 -38.62 1.38
N VAL A 575 -10.62 -38.11 1.71
CA VAL A 575 -10.97 -37.61 3.06
C VAL A 575 -11.00 -38.74 4.10
N SER A 576 -10.63 -39.96 3.72
CA SER A 576 -10.48 -41.12 4.58
C SER A 576 -9.14 -41.10 5.30
N SER A 577 -9.17 -41.33 6.60
CA SER A 577 -8.01 -41.60 7.43
C SER A 577 -7.99 -43.05 7.87
N TYR A 578 -6.78 -43.58 8.06
CA TYR A 578 -6.48 -44.87 8.66
C TYR A 578 -5.64 -44.62 9.92
N GLU A 579 -6.13 -45.08 11.07
CA GLU A 579 -5.37 -45.00 12.32
C GLU A 579 -5.34 -46.35 13.03
N GLU A 580 -4.18 -46.68 13.58
CA GLU A 580 -3.92 -47.92 14.30
C GLU A 580 -3.43 -47.60 15.72
N PHE A 581 -4.08 -48.20 16.70
CA PHE A 581 -3.79 -48.00 18.12
C PHE A 581 -3.45 -49.34 18.76
N ASN A 582 -2.39 -49.38 19.56
CA ASN A 582 -2.22 -50.47 20.52
C ASN A 582 -3.29 -50.32 21.59
N SER A 583 -3.98 -51.42 21.90
CA SER A 583 -5.08 -51.40 22.85
C SER A 583 -4.64 -51.03 24.26
N GLU A 584 -3.58 -51.66 24.77
CA GLU A 584 -3.07 -51.48 26.14
C GLU A 584 -4.17 -51.60 27.22
N GLY A 585 -5.22 -52.40 26.98
CA GLY A 585 -6.32 -52.56 27.94
C GLY A 585 -7.30 -51.39 27.95
N ARG A 586 -7.22 -50.45 27.00
CA ARG A 586 -8.04 -49.24 26.98
C ARG A 586 -9.42 -49.50 26.37
N SER A 587 -10.39 -48.70 26.77
CA SER A 587 -11.75 -48.66 26.21
C SER A 587 -12.04 -47.39 25.42
N SER A 588 -11.04 -46.51 25.25
CA SER A 588 -11.20 -45.29 24.46
C SER A 588 -9.91 -44.89 23.76
N PHE A 589 -10.08 -44.26 22.59
CA PHE A 589 -8.99 -43.84 21.72
C PHE A 589 -9.29 -42.44 21.18
N ILE A 590 -8.24 -41.63 21.02
CA ILE A 590 -8.34 -40.27 20.49
C ILE A 590 -7.72 -40.28 19.09
N LEU A 591 -8.55 -40.02 18.10
CA LEU A 591 -8.16 -39.88 16.70
C LEU A 591 -7.37 -38.59 16.48
N LYS A 592 -6.50 -38.60 15.47
CA LYS A 592 -5.76 -37.40 15.04
C LYS A 592 -6.71 -36.31 14.57
N ASN A 593 -7.70 -36.66 13.75
CA ASN A 593 -8.64 -35.73 13.14
C ASN A 593 -10.07 -35.92 13.69
N LYS A 594 -10.87 -34.85 13.65
CA LYS A 594 -12.28 -34.89 14.04
C LYS A 594 -13.08 -35.61 12.95
N ILE A 595 -14.02 -36.47 13.31
CA ILE A 595 -14.84 -37.20 12.32
C ILE A 595 -15.86 -36.25 11.68
N TYR A 596 -16.11 -36.42 10.39
CA TYR A 596 -17.13 -35.68 9.67
C TYR A 596 -18.54 -36.07 10.19
N ALA A 597 -19.24 -35.13 10.83
CA ALA A 597 -20.51 -35.37 11.53
C ALA A 597 -21.58 -36.14 10.71
N ASN A 598 -21.78 -35.81 9.43
CA ASN A 598 -22.77 -36.49 8.59
C ASN A 598 -22.37 -37.93 8.21
N ASN A 599 -21.20 -38.38 8.66
CA ASN A 599 -20.63 -39.67 8.31
C ASN A 599 -20.24 -40.53 9.52
N LEU A 600 -20.75 -40.21 10.72
CA LEU A 600 -20.46 -40.95 11.95
C LEU A 600 -20.79 -42.45 11.88
N LYS A 601 -21.73 -42.85 11.01
CA LYS A 601 -22.07 -44.26 10.75
C LYS A 601 -21.11 -45.00 9.81
N ASN A 602 -20.29 -44.26 9.07
CA ASN A 602 -19.32 -44.84 8.12
C ASN A 602 -17.89 -44.89 8.68
N VAL A 603 -17.76 -44.64 9.98
CA VAL A 603 -16.55 -45.02 10.73
C VAL A 603 -16.55 -46.54 10.77
N GLN A 604 -15.42 -47.15 10.41
CA GLN A 604 -15.25 -48.60 10.47
C GLN A 604 -14.14 -48.95 11.44
N VAL A 605 -14.44 -49.88 12.35
CA VAL A 605 -13.49 -50.36 13.34
C VAL A 605 -13.19 -51.84 13.12
N LYS A 606 -11.91 -52.18 13.15
CA LYS A 606 -11.41 -53.55 13.17
C LYS A 606 -10.52 -53.75 14.40
N ILE A 607 -10.63 -54.90 15.04
CA ILE A 607 -9.75 -55.31 16.14
C ILE A 607 -8.87 -56.45 15.64
N ILE A 608 -7.55 -56.31 15.77
CA ILE A 608 -6.55 -57.24 15.25
C ILE A 608 -5.70 -57.73 16.40
N ASP A 609 -5.34 -59.02 16.41
CA ASP A 609 -4.37 -59.54 17.37
C ASP A 609 -2.97 -59.03 16.98
N ALA A 610 -2.32 -58.32 17.91
CA ALA A 610 -1.05 -57.63 17.65
C ALA A 610 0.10 -58.60 17.36
N ILE A 611 0.01 -59.84 17.84
CA ILE A 611 1.07 -60.86 17.73
C ILE A 611 0.90 -61.63 16.42
N THR A 612 -0.32 -62.09 16.14
CA THR A 612 -0.60 -62.97 14.99
C THR A 612 -1.01 -62.21 13.73
N GLY A 613 -1.39 -60.94 13.85
CA GLY A 613 -1.96 -60.14 12.74
C GLY A 613 -3.36 -60.59 12.33
N LYS A 614 -3.97 -61.56 13.04
CA LYS A 614 -5.30 -62.08 12.71
C LYS A 614 -6.38 -61.07 13.11
N VAL A 615 -7.31 -60.80 12.21
CA VAL A 615 -8.50 -60.02 12.51
C VAL A 615 -9.36 -60.79 13.52
N ILE A 616 -9.54 -60.20 14.70
CA ILE A 616 -10.32 -60.76 15.81
C ILE A 616 -11.77 -60.31 15.72
N ALA A 617 -11.97 -59.05 15.33
CA ALA A 617 -13.31 -58.50 15.21
C ALA A 617 -13.41 -57.48 14.09
N THR A 618 -14.54 -57.50 13.39
CA THR A 618 -14.86 -56.69 12.22
C THR A 618 -16.23 -56.06 12.38
N GLU A 619 -16.38 -54.87 11.82
CA GLU A 619 -17.65 -54.17 11.85
C GLU A 619 -18.78 -54.98 11.20
N GLY A 620 -19.95 -55.00 11.83
CA GLY A 620 -21.13 -55.73 11.36
C GLY A 620 -21.20 -57.19 11.80
N GLU A 621 -20.07 -57.79 12.21
CA GLU A 621 -20.01 -59.16 12.70
C GLU A 621 -19.89 -59.19 14.24
N SER A 622 -18.83 -58.57 14.75
CA SER A 622 -18.39 -58.65 16.15
C SER A 622 -18.01 -57.29 16.77
N VAL A 623 -17.95 -56.24 15.95
CA VAL A 623 -17.86 -54.83 16.35
C VAL A 623 -19.06 -54.07 15.77
N PHE A 624 -19.73 -53.23 16.57
CA PHE A 624 -20.91 -52.48 16.13
C PHE A 624 -20.82 -51.00 16.49
N ASN A 625 -21.03 -50.12 15.51
CA ASN A 625 -21.18 -48.69 15.72
C ASN A 625 -22.57 -48.38 16.26
N VAL A 626 -22.65 -47.85 17.47
CA VAL A 626 -23.91 -47.43 18.14
C VAL A 626 -24.01 -45.90 18.25
N THR A 627 -23.29 -45.15 17.43
CA THR A 627 -23.33 -43.68 17.47
C THR A 627 -24.72 -43.15 17.11
N ASN A 628 -25.34 -42.42 18.04
CA ASN A 628 -26.55 -41.66 17.78
C ASN A 628 -26.19 -40.35 17.05
N MET A 629 -26.54 -40.27 15.77
CA MET A 629 -26.17 -39.12 14.93
C MET A 629 -26.91 -37.82 15.30
N TYR A 630 -28.06 -37.91 15.98
CA TYR A 630 -28.85 -36.75 16.37
C TYR A 630 -28.45 -36.21 17.73
N ASN A 631 -28.03 -37.10 18.63
CA ASN A 631 -27.55 -36.73 19.96
C ASN A 631 -26.35 -37.60 20.33
N VAL A 632 -25.17 -37.20 19.86
CA VAL A 632 -23.93 -37.98 20.03
C VAL A 632 -23.63 -38.23 21.52
N GLU A 633 -23.96 -37.27 22.38
CA GLU A 633 -23.77 -37.39 23.83
C GLU A 633 -24.65 -38.48 24.47
N GLU A 634 -25.73 -38.92 23.83
CA GLU A 634 -26.59 -39.99 24.32
C GLU A 634 -26.20 -41.38 23.81
N SER A 635 -25.23 -41.49 22.90
CA SER A 635 -24.81 -42.77 22.30
C SER A 635 -24.34 -43.80 23.34
N TYR A 636 -23.86 -43.36 24.51
CA TYR A 636 -23.47 -44.28 25.58
C TYR A 636 -24.66 -45.06 26.17
N LYS A 637 -25.88 -44.53 26.04
CA LYS A 637 -27.11 -45.22 26.50
C LYS A 637 -27.43 -46.43 25.64
N ASP A 638 -26.92 -46.46 24.41
CA ASP A 638 -27.09 -47.55 23.45
C ASP A 638 -26.04 -48.67 23.66
N PHE A 639 -25.12 -48.51 24.62
CA PHE A 639 -24.26 -49.61 25.06
C PHE A 639 -25.07 -50.67 25.79
N THR A 640 -25.05 -51.87 25.23
CA THR A 640 -25.62 -53.08 25.82
C THR A 640 -24.49 -53.97 26.35
N ILE A 641 -24.75 -54.63 27.49
CA ILE A 641 -23.82 -55.63 28.04
C ILE A 641 -23.91 -56.87 27.15
N THR A 642 -22.96 -57.02 26.23
CA THR A 642 -22.89 -58.15 25.30
C THR A 642 -21.45 -58.64 25.14
N ASP A 643 -21.29 -59.87 24.66
CA ASP A 643 -19.97 -60.42 24.31
C ASP A 643 -19.36 -59.75 23.07
N LYS A 644 -20.14 -58.99 22.32
CA LYS A 644 -19.71 -58.22 21.16
C LYS A 644 -19.10 -56.88 21.59
N TYR A 645 -18.21 -56.34 20.77
CA TYR A 645 -17.73 -54.97 20.95
C TYR A 645 -18.74 -54.00 20.36
N GLN A 646 -19.08 -52.96 21.12
CA GLN A 646 -19.85 -51.82 20.64
C GLN A 646 -19.01 -50.58 20.82
N TYR A 647 -19.12 -49.64 19.89
CA TYR A 647 -18.43 -48.37 19.99
C TYR A 647 -19.30 -47.21 19.55
N TYR A 648 -19.06 -46.03 20.10
CA TYR A 648 -19.57 -44.78 19.55
C TYR A 648 -18.46 -43.76 19.39
N VAL A 649 -18.72 -42.77 18.55
CA VAL A 649 -17.78 -41.70 18.24
C VAL A 649 -18.33 -40.37 18.73
N ASN A 650 -17.51 -39.60 19.45
CA ASN A 650 -17.77 -38.20 19.75
C ASN A 650 -16.57 -37.31 19.38
N GLY A 651 -16.71 -36.56 18.28
CA GLY A 651 -15.68 -35.66 17.77
C GLY A 651 -14.43 -36.42 17.33
N LYS A 652 -13.38 -36.40 18.16
CA LYS A 652 -12.13 -37.17 17.95
C LYS A 652 -12.09 -38.47 18.74
N ASN A 653 -12.99 -38.65 19.69
CA ASN A 653 -12.92 -39.76 20.63
C ASN A 653 -13.77 -40.93 20.14
N ILE A 654 -13.22 -42.14 20.26
CA ILE A 654 -13.94 -43.39 20.09
C ILE A 654 -14.00 -44.06 21.44
N TYR A 655 -15.20 -44.45 21.85
CA TYR A 655 -15.45 -45.14 23.11
C TYR A 655 -16.00 -46.52 22.84
N PHE A 656 -15.54 -47.51 23.59
CA PHE A 656 -16.00 -48.90 23.52
C PHE A 656 -16.79 -49.24 24.79
N ASN A 657 -17.78 -50.13 24.65
CA ASN A 657 -18.58 -50.63 25.77
C ASN A 657 -17.76 -51.45 26.80
N LYS A 658 -16.56 -51.91 26.44
CA LYS A 658 -15.62 -52.62 27.31
C LYS A 658 -14.17 -52.41 26.87
N ALA A 659 -13.24 -52.68 27.77
CA ALA A 659 -11.81 -52.65 27.50
C ALA A 659 -11.42 -53.67 26.42
N ILE A 660 -10.51 -53.27 25.53
CA ILE A 660 -9.96 -54.15 24.49
C ILE A 660 -8.72 -54.85 25.09
N LYS A 661 -8.49 -56.13 24.78
CA LYS A 661 -7.36 -56.88 25.35
C LYS A 661 -6.01 -56.23 25.01
N GLU A 662 -5.04 -56.31 25.93
CA GLU A 662 -3.72 -55.66 25.79
C GLU A 662 -2.95 -56.11 24.56
N ASN A 663 -3.07 -57.39 24.17
CA ASN A 663 -2.40 -57.95 23.00
C ASN A 663 -3.11 -57.65 21.68
N TYR A 664 -4.13 -56.78 21.66
CA TYR A 664 -4.87 -56.41 20.46
C TYR A 664 -4.53 -54.97 20.00
N LYS A 665 -4.86 -54.71 18.74
CA LYS A 665 -4.79 -53.42 18.08
C LYS A 665 -6.15 -53.02 17.58
N VAL A 666 -6.44 -51.73 17.64
CA VAL A 666 -7.65 -51.13 17.09
C VAL A 666 -7.27 -50.39 15.84
N VAL A 667 -7.93 -50.75 14.75
CA VAL A 667 -7.78 -50.11 13.45
C VAL A 667 -9.08 -49.37 13.13
N VAL A 668 -8.96 -48.10 12.80
CA VAL A 668 -10.08 -47.21 12.53
C VAL A 668 -9.93 -46.63 11.14
N TYR A 669 -10.97 -46.80 10.32
CA TYR A 669 -11.13 -46.13 9.04
C TYR A 669 -12.27 -45.11 9.16
N TYR A 670 -12.04 -43.85 8.82
CA TYR A 670 -13.07 -42.83 8.98
C TYR A 670 -12.88 -41.65 8.03
N ILE A 671 -13.95 -40.94 7.71
CA ILE A 671 -13.89 -39.68 6.98
C ILE A 671 -13.77 -38.53 7.97
N TYR A 672 -12.75 -37.70 7.82
CA TYR A 672 -12.49 -36.60 8.73
C TYR A 672 -13.07 -35.26 8.25
N GLU A 673 -13.30 -34.38 9.21
CA GLU A 673 -13.71 -33.00 8.98
C GLU A 673 -12.50 -32.15 8.57
N ILE A 674 -12.55 -31.61 7.36
CA ILE A 674 -11.52 -30.70 6.88
C ILE A 674 -11.82 -29.31 7.43
N ASN A 675 -10.90 -28.77 8.21
CA ASN A 675 -10.99 -27.43 8.79
C ASN A 675 -9.74 -26.59 8.51
N THR A 676 -8.83 -27.11 7.69
CA THR A 676 -7.55 -26.49 7.38
C THR A 676 -7.32 -26.58 5.88
N ILE A 677 -6.96 -25.46 5.27
CA ILE A 677 -6.53 -25.38 3.87
C ILE A 677 -5.20 -24.66 3.75
N ARG A 678 -4.52 -24.86 2.63
CA ARG A 678 -3.42 -24.01 2.16
C ARG A 678 -3.79 -23.41 0.82
N PHE A 679 -3.29 -22.22 0.57
CA PHE A 679 -3.44 -21.51 -0.69
C PHE A 679 -2.09 -21.32 -1.36
N LYS A 680 -2.09 -21.34 -2.69
CA LYS A 680 -0.92 -21.03 -3.51
C LYS A 680 -1.35 -20.12 -4.66
N ALA A 681 -0.57 -19.05 -4.89
CA ALA A 681 -0.68 -18.23 -6.08
C ALA A 681 0.61 -18.32 -6.89
N ILE A 682 0.51 -18.48 -8.21
CA ILE A 682 1.63 -18.41 -9.14
C ILE A 682 1.40 -17.22 -10.05
N LEU A 683 2.18 -16.16 -9.84
CA LEU A 683 2.22 -14.98 -10.67
C LEU A 683 3.12 -15.28 -11.87
N ARG A 684 2.69 -14.91 -13.08
CA ARG A 684 3.47 -15.11 -14.30
C ARG A 684 3.56 -13.87 -15.17
N ARG A 685 4.73 -13.71 -15.78
CA ARG A 685 4.94 -12.93 -17.00
C ARG A 685 5.18 -13.89 -18.16
N ASN A 686 4.26 -13.93 -19.11
CA ASN A 686 4.26 -14.85 -20.23
C ASN A 686 4.68 -14.13 -21.52
N THR A 687 5.84 -13.46 -21.46
CA THR A 687 6.50 -12.74 -22.56
C THR A 687 8.01 -12.72 -22.33
N LYS A 688 8.79 -12.77 -23.43
CA LYS A 688 10.26 -12.73 -23.40
C LYS A 688 10.82 -11.31 -23.26
N TYR A 689 10.08 -10.30 -23.70
CA TYR A 689 10.62 -8.95 -23.92
C TYR A 689 10.27 -7.97 -22.80
N ASP A 690 9.09 -8.11 -22.17
CA ASP A 690 8.56 -7.11 -21.25
C ASP A 690 9.03 -7.30 -19.81
N LYS A 691 10.34 -7.30 -19.60
CA LYS A 691 10.94 -7.60 -18.29
C LYS A 691 10.50 -6.69 -17.14
N TYR A 692 9.94 -5.53 -17.47
CA TYR A 692 9.42 -4.52 -16.56
C TYR A 692 7.97 -4.79 -16.11
N LEU A 693 7.27 -5.75 -16.72
CA LEU A 693 5.89 -6.09 -16.38
C LEU A 693 5.81 -7.15 -15.29
N THR A 694 4.77 -7.00 -14.47
CA THR A 694 4.45 -7.88 -13.35
C THR A 694 2.95 -7.81 -13.07
N PRO A 695 2.26 -8.95 -12.88
CA PRO A 695 0.93 -8.94 -12.31
C PRO A 695 0.99 -8.54 -10.83
N VAL A 696 -0.08 -7.96 -10.33
CA VAL A 696 -0.18 -7.46 -8.95
C VAL A 696 -1.41 -8.09 -8.30
N VAL A 697 -1.25 -8.64 -7.09
CA VAL A 697 -2.39 -9.04 -6.25
C VAL A 697 -2.44 -8.10 -5.06
N LYS A 698 -3.50 -7.30 -4.96
CA LYS A 698 -3.72 -6.35 -3.86
C LYS A 698 -4.50 -6.98 -2.71
N LYS A 699 -5.42 -7.88 -3.04
CA LYS A 699 -6.31 -8.48 -2.05
C LYS A 699 -6.77 -9.86 -2.48
N LEU A 700 -6.94 -10.74 -1.50
CA LEU A 700 -7.50 -12.07 -1.65
C LEU A 700 -8.52 -12.33 -0.53
N GLU A 701 -9.76 -12.61 -0.89
CA GLU A 701 -10.82 -12.98 0.05
C GLU A 701 -11.18 -14.46 -0.13
N TYR A 702 -11.12 -15.22 0.97
CA TYR A 702 -11.57 -16.60 1.04
C TYR A 702 -12.98 -16.62 1.61
N LYS A 703 -13.92 -17.25 0.90
CA LYS A 703 -15.30 -17.47 1.36
C LYS A 703 -15.50 -18.95 1.62
N PHE A 704 -15.63 -19.31 2.89
CA PHE A 704 -15.86 -20.67 3.35
C PHE A 704 -17.35 -20.92 3.51
N ILE A 705 -17.85 -21.93 2.82
CA ILE A 705 -19.17 -22.50 3.06
C ILE A 705 -18.95 -23.61 4.09
N THR A 706 -19.43 -23.39 5.31
CA THR A 706 -19.42 -24.38 6.39
C THR A 706 -20.66 -25.27 6.34
N LYS A 707 -20.73 -26.27 7.21
CA LYS A 707 -21.85 -27.21 7.28
C LYS A 707 -23.15 -26.61 7.78
#